data_AF-A0A8C1UMU2-F1
#
_entry.id   AF-A0A8C1UMU2-F1
#
_cell.length_a   1.000
_cell.length_b   1.000
_cell.length_c   1.000
_cell.angle_alpha   90.00
_cell.angle_beta   90.00
_cell.angle_gamma   90.00
#
_symmetry.space_group_name_H-M   'P 1'
#
loop_
_entity.id
_entity.type
_entity.pdbx_description
1 polymer ?
#
loop_
_entity_poly.entity_id
_entity_poly.type
_entity_poly.pdbx_seq_one_letter_code
_entity_poly.pdbx_strand_id
1 'polypeptide(L)'
;MARGSLHFLRVQLQNITGFCFQLCKDAQAMNRQYSCKISELEAEAEQARAELTEAQKQLQDLEVQGGRDAADRSKAQECRRKIAAAQSKVQVLKQKQRDTVQLASLSAQSERRVQELERNVQNMKQQQDLLQRRLREESQQKRRLESEMQKGKHRVKELEIKNEQQQKILRIKTEEIAAFQRQRRSGSNGSVVSLEEQQKIEEQKRWLDEEMEKVLEQRRGLEDLEGELTKREEILAKKEALLLERSDLETKKLRSSQALSKDLLTLSSRIESLERELTERNGLLRSSSAQDSQQIRQEISNLRQEKELLFKQKVELDDKLRQGNLLSPEEERTLFQLDEAIEALDAAIEYKNEAITQRQRQLRASGSMLTQWEMNLMAKLTYLSASETRALLCKYFDKVVSLREEERRLQMALAELELRVEEQQNLVEWLEAALERQQLEADRRLTQQQKEHERNIQLLLQQCREQMDEGLAGRQRQYEGLIHSLSKELNFCKIANQELNIKLREMCGLVNHAGEQSKGPNCDSRLSSGVQGRLCEDAKSTLDTEKVQKSRGEMRELVHAPLPPTWRRSSLPTEDQYSMEELRQRAACELSNNRIIQPSMNSTHWSGTRARRELRRLSLNTGPLHSSSAIIDVRRNPV
;
A
#
# COMPACT_ATOMS: atom_id res chain seq x y z
N MET A 1 -10.64 22.74 -14.16
CA MET A 1 -9.44 22.75 -13.28
C MET A 1 -8.60 21.47 -13.39
N ALA A 2 -9.17 20.26 -13.30
CA ALA A 2 -8.42 18.99 -13.34
C ALA A 2 -7.53 18.76 -14.59
N ARG A 3 -7.94 19.21 -15.79
CA ARG A 3 -7.12 19.09 -17.02
C ARG A 3 -5.86 19.98 -17.01
N GLY A 4 -5.93 21.17 -16.40
CA GLY A 4 -4.79 22.07 -16.28
C GLY A 4 -3.72 21.54 -15.33
N SER A 5 -4.14 20.96 -14.20
CA SER A 5 -3.25 20.33 -13.23
C SER A 5 -2.54 19.10 -13.80
N LEU A 6 -3.23 18.27 -14.59
CA LEU A 6 -2.63 17.11 -15.28
C LEU A 6 -1.59 17.53 -16.32
N HIS A 7 -1.85 18.60 -17.08
CA HIS A 7 -0.89 19.13 -18.04
C HIS A 7 0.36 19.69 -17.34
N PHE A 8 0.18 20.44 -16.25
CA PHE A 8 1.28 20.97 -15.45
C PHE A 8 2.15 19.86 -14.84
N LEU A 9 1.53 18.81 -14.27
CA LEU A 9 2.21 17.62 -13.77
C LEU A 9 3.01 16.90 -14.86
N ARG A 10 2.45 16.79 -16.07
CA ARG A 10 3.13 16.15 -17.21
C ARG A 10 4.38 16.92 -17.64
N VAL A 11 4.29 18.25 -17.71
CA VAL A 11 5.43 19.12 -18.04
C VAL A 11 6.50 19.07 -16.94
N GLN A 12 6.10 19.08 -15.67
CA GLN A 12 7.00 18.90 -14.53
C GLN A 12 7.73 17.55 -14.58
N LEU A 13 7.01 16.45 -14.81
CA LEU A 13 7.60 15.12 -14.95
C LEU A 13 8.60 15.05 -16.11
N GLN A 14 8.27 15.66 -17.25
CA GLN A 14 9.13 15.69 -18.43
C GLN A 14 10.40 16.51 -18.21
N ASN A 15 10.31 17.63 -17.49
CA ASN A 15 11.48 18.43 -17.09
C ASN A 15 12.37 17.67 -16.09
N ILE A 16 11.78 16.97 -15.12
CA ILE A 16 12.53 16.16 -14.15
C ILE A 16 13.23 14.99 -14.85
N THR A 17 12.57 14.30 -15.77
CA THR A 17 13.21 13.22 -16.55
C THR A 17 14.32 13.74 -17.44
N GLY A 18 14.12 14.89 -18.09
CA GLY A 18 15.16 15.55 -18.88
C GLY A 18 16.38 15.94 -18.03
N PHE A 19 16.14 16.49 -16.84
CA PHE A 19 17.19 16.86 -15.89
C PHE A 19 17.97 15.65 -15.38
N CYS A 20 17.27 14.57 -14.96
CA CYS A 20 17.92 13.34 -14.53
C CYS A 20 18.76 12.69 -15.64
N PHE A 21 18.28 12.72 -16.89
CA PHE A 21 19.03 12.20 -18.03
C PHE A 21 20.29 13.01 -18.31
N GLN A 22 20.20 14.35 -18.20
CA GLN A 22 21.36 15.22 -18.33
C GLN A 22 22.38 14.97 -17.21
N LEU A 23 21.90 14.85 -15.96
CA LEU A 23 22.76 14.55 -14.82
C LEU A 23 23.51 13.21 -14.97
N CYS A 24 22.85 12.20 -15.54
CA CYS A 24 23.44 10.89 -15.78
C CYS A 24 24.52 10.95 -16.88
N LYS A 25 24.29 11.74 -17.94
CA LYS A 25 25.31 12.02 -18.97
C LYS A 25 26.51 12.78 -18.42
N ASP A 26 26.26 13.79 -17.58
CA ASP A 26 27.31 14.60 -16.97
C ASP A 26 28.15 13.74 -16.02
N ALA A 27 27.53 12.85 -15.24
CA ALA A 27 28.22 11.88 -14.40
C ALA A 27 29.10 10.91 -15.21
N GLN A 28 28.61 10.39 -16.34
CA GLN A 28 29.42 9.55 -17.24
C GLN A 28 30.59 10.31 -17.87
N ALA A 29 30.40 11.57 -18.25
CA ALA A 29 31.48 12.42 -18.76
C ALA A 29 32.55 12.66 -17.70
N MET A 30 32.15 12.94 -16.45
CA MET A 30 33.08 13.08 -15.31
C MET A 30 33.85 11.78 -15.04
N ASN A 31 33.21 10.61 -15.15
CA ASN A 31 33.87 9.32 -14.93
C ASN A 31 34.95 9.03 -15.99
N ARG A 32 34.70 9.42 -17.24
CA ARG A 32 35.71 9.38 -18.32
C ARG A 32 36.86 10.35 -18.04
N GLN A 33 36.57 11.55 -17.54
CA GLN A 33 37.60 12.52 -17.17
C GLN A 33 38.48 12.01 -16.02
N TYR A 34 37.90 11.38 -14.99
CA TYR A 34 38.69 10.76 -13.92
C TYR A 34 39.57 9.62 -14.44
N SER A 35 39.06 8.80 -15.36
CA SER A 35 39.83 7.71 -15.97
C SER A 35 41.02 8.24 -16.78
N CYS A 36 40.80 9.25 -17.64
CA CYS A 36 41.89 9.92 -18.35
C CYS A 36 42.88 10.56 -17.39
N LYS A 37 42.39 11.18 -16.30
CA LYS A 37 43.27 11.85 -15.35
C LYS A 37 44.15 10.87 -14.57
N ILE A 38 43.64 9.69 -14.26
CA ILE A 38 44.42 8.61 -13.65
C ILE A 38 45.55 8.19 -14.59
N SER A 39 45.27 7.98 -15.88
CA SER A 39 46.29 7.62 -16.88
C SER A 39 47.34 8.72 -17.09
N GLU A 40 46.96 10.00 -17.07
CA GLU A 40 47.90 11.12 -17.13
C GLU A 40 48.83 11.16 -15.91
N LEU A 41 48.28 11.01 -14.70
CA LEU A 41 49.06 11.00 -13.46
C LEU A 41 50.01 9.80 -13.39
N GLU A 42 49.62 8.67 -13.98
CA GLU A 42 50.47 7.49 -14.16
C GLU A 42 51.66 7.79 -15.07
N ALA A 43 51.42 8.36 -16.25
CA ALA A 43 52.48 8.75 -17.18
C ALA A 43 53.44 9.79 -16.57
N GLU A 44 52.92 10.81 -15.87
CA GLU A 44 53.74 11.80 -15.16
C GLU A 44 54.58 11.17 -14.03
N ALA A 45 54.02 10.19 -13.31
CA ALA A 45 54.73 9.48 -12.26
C ALA A 45 55.83 8.58 -12.82
N GLU A 46 55.61 7.94 -13.97
CA GLU A 46 56.62 7.17 -14.70
C GLU A 46 57.75 8.07 -15.21
N GLN A 47 57.43 9.22 -15.80
CA GLN A 47 58.40 10.20 -16.24
C GLN A 47 59.26 10.71 -15.06
N ALA A 48 58.65 11.04 -13.92
CA ALA A 48 59.39 11.48 -12.73
C ALA A 48 60.28 10.37 -12.13
N ARG A 49 59.90 9.09 -12.28
CA ARG A 49 60.75 7.95 -11.90
C ARG A 49 61.93 7.78 -12.87
N ALA A 50 61.71 7.98 -14.17
CA ALA A 50 62.78 7.95 -15.17
C ALA A 50 63.82 9.05 -14.89
N GLU A 51 63.38 10.30 -14.69
CA GLU A 51 64.23 11.45 -14.32
C GLU A 51 65.04 11.18 -13.04
N LEU A 52 64.42 10.54 -12.03
CA LEU A 52 65.08 10.13 -10.80
C LEU A 52 66.17 9.10 -11.04
N THR A 53 65.91 8.08 -11.87
CA THR A 53 66.90 7.04 -12.19
C THR A 53 68.06 7.59 -13.01
N GLU A 54 67.80 8.55 -13.90
CA GLU A 54 68.82 9.21 -14.70
C GLU A 54 69.72 10.11 -13.85
N ALA A 55 69.13 10.90 -12.94
CA ALA A 55 69.88 11.71 -11.99
C ALA A 55 70.72 10.85 -11.02
N GLN A 56 70.23 9.67 -10.64
CA GLN A 56 70.98 8.69 -9.84
C GLN A 56 72.17 8.10 -10.61
N LYS A 57 72.01 7.79 -11.90
CA LYS A 57 73.11 7.33 -12.76
C LYS A 57 74.19 8.41 -12.92
N GLN A 58 73.79 9.65 -13.21
CA GLN A 58 74.71 10.79 -13.31
C GLN A 58 75.49 11.02 -12.01
N LEU A 59 74.86 10.81 -10.84
CA LEU A 59 75.54 10.87 -9.55
C LEU A 59 76.58 9.75 -9.40
N GLN A 60 76.24 8.50 -9.76
CA GLN A 60 77.15 7.37 -9.71
C GLN A 60 78.35 7.54 -10.65
N ASP A 61 78.14 8.03 -11.87
CA ASP A 61 79.22 8.24 -12.85
C ASP A 61 80.22 9.31 -12.36
N LEU A 62 79.72 10.38 -11.72
CA LEU A 62 80.55 11.41 -11.08
C LEU A 62 81.30 10.90 -9.84
N GLU A 63 80.74 9.94 -9.11
CA GLU A 63 81.40 9.28 -7.97
C GLU A 63 82.52 8.32 -8.44
N VAL A 64 82.33 7.64 -9.58
CA VAL A 64 83.32 6.73 -10.19
C VAL A 64 84.48 7.48 -10.86
N GLN A 65 84.24 8.64 -11.48
CA GLN A 65 85.29 9.47 -12.09
C GLN A 65 86.26 10.12 -11.08
N GLY A 66 85.91 10.13 -9.78
CA GLY A 66 86.74 10.63 -8.70
C GLY A 66 86.79 12.16 -8.65
N GLY A 67 85.94 12.75 -7.82
CA GLY A 67 85.78 14.21 -7.66
C GLY A 67 87.01 14.94 -7.11
N ARG A 68 88.02 15.14 -7.94
CA ARG A 68 89.25 15.88 -7.59
C ARG A 68 89.07 17.40 -7.70
N ASP A 69 88.13 17.87 -8.52
CA ASP A 69 87.91 19.29 -8.79
C ASP A 69 86.69 19.90 -8.06
N ALA A 70 86.75 21.20 -7.76
CA ALA A 70 85.65 21.93 -7.10
C ALA A 70 84.38 21.99 -7.98
N ALA A 71 84.54 21.95 -9.30
CA ALA A 71 83.44 21.93 -10.26
C ALA A 71 82.64 20.62 -10.18
N ASP A 72 83.30 19.47 -10.01
CA ASP A 72 82.63 18.16 -9.93
C ASP A 72 81.88 17.97 -8.61
N ARG A 73 82.42 18.54 -7.52
CA ARG A 73 81.69 18.62 -6.24
C ARG A 73 80.40 19.45 -6.35
N SER A 74 80.44 20.55 -7.10
CA SER A 74 79.25 21.39 -7.34
C SER A 74 78.21 20.65 -8.19
N LYS A 75 78.63 19.99 -9.29
CA LYS A 75 77.76 19.15 -10.14
C LYS A 75 77.14 17.97 -9.38
N ALA A 76 77.92 17.26 -8.56
CA ALA A 76 77.41 16.17 -7.73
C ALA A 76 76.38 16.67 -6.70
N GLN A 77 76.60 17.85 -6.12
CA GLN A 77 75.64 18.46 -5.20
C GLN A 77 74.36 18.92 -5.92
N GLU A 78 74.46 19.35 -7.17
CA GLU A 78 73.30 19.64 -8.03
C GLU A 78 72.52 18.36 -8.38
N CYS A 79 73.20 17.26 -8.72
CA CYS A 79 72.57 15.94 -8.93
C CYS A 79 71.84 15.46 -7.66
N ARG A 80 72.42 15.63 -6.46
CA ARG A 80 71.73 15.32 -5.19
C ARG A 80 70.46 16.15 -4.98
N ARG A 81 70.49 17.44 -5.33
CA ARG A 81 69.29 18.30 -5.30
C ARG A 81 68.24 17.85 -6.31
N LYS A 82 68.65 17.46 -7.53
CA LYS A 82 67.74 16.92 -8.57
C LYS A 82 67.10 15.60 -8.14
N ILE A 83 67.86 14.68 -7.53
CA ILE A 83 67.34 13.43 -6.96
C ILE A 83 66.30 13.72 -5.87
N ALA A 84 66.61 14.61 -4.92
CA ALA A 84 65.69 14.97 -3.85
C ALA A 84 64.39 15.60 -4.37
N ALA A 85 64.49 16.48 -5.38
CA ALA A 85 63.34 17.09 -6.03
C ALA A 85 62.48 16.06 -6.79
N ALA A 86 63.11 15.16 -7.56
CA ALA A 86 62.40 14.09 -8.27
C ALA A 86 61.76 13.08 -7.29
N GLN A 87 62.42 12.75 -6.18
CA GLN A 87 61.86 11.91 -5.11
C GLN A 87 60.59 12.53 -4.50
N SER A 88 60.64 13.83 -4.18
CA SER A 88 59.48 14.57 -3.69
C SER A 88 58.33 14.59 -4.72
N LYS A 89 58.64 14.84 -6.00
CA LYS A 89 57.66 14.83 -7.10
C LYS A 89 56.98 13.46 -7.25
N VAL A 90 57.73 12.36 -7.21
CA VAL A 90 57.18 10.99 -7.26
C VAL A 90 56.26 10.71 -6.06
N GLN A 91 56.62 11.18 -4.86
CA GLN A 91 55.81 10.98 -3.66
C GLN A 91 54.48 11.75 -3.74
N VAL A 92 54.50 12.99 -4.21
CA VAL A 92 53.30 13.82 -4.42
C VAL A 92 52.40 13.21 -5.50
N LEU A 93 52.96 12.78 -6.63
CA LEU A 93 52.18 12.16 -7.71
C LEU A 93 51.55 10.84 -7.26
N LYS A 94 52.26 10.03 -6.47
CA LYS A 94 51.73 8.79 -5.89
C LYS A 94 50.56 9.05 -4.94
N GLN A 95 50.61 10.13 -4.15
CA GLN A 95 49.49 10.51 -3.29
C GLN A 95 48.29 10.97 -4.12
N LYS A 96 48.51 11.86 -5.11
CA LYS A 96 47.46 12.31 -6.03
C LYS A 96 46.81 11.16 -6.79
N GLN A 97 47.58 10.17 -7.25
CA GLN A 97 47.05 8.99 -7.91
C GLN A 97 46.12 8.19 -6.99
N ARG A 98 46.52 7.96 -5.72
CA ARG A 98 45.69 7.26 -4.73
C ARG A 98 44.37 7.99 -4.49
N ASP A 99 44.41 9.30 -4.31
CA ASP A 99 43.22 10.10 -4.06
C ASP A 99 42.28 10.09 -5.28
N THR A 100 42.83 10.16 -6.50
CA THR A 100 42.05 10.13 -7.75
C THR A 100 41.42 8.76 -8.00
N VAL A 101 42.13 7.66 -7.70
CA VAL A 101 41.59 6.29 -7.78
C VAL A 101 40.48 6.08 -6.75
N GLN A 102 40.64 6.61 -5.53
CA GLN A 102 39.59 6.56 -4.51
C GLN A 102 38.32 7.30 -4.98
N LEU A 103 38.46 8.50 -5.56
CA LEU A 103 37.34 9.25 -6.12
C LEU A 103 36.64 8.49 -7.27
N ALA A 104 37.40 7.88 -8.18
CA ALA A 104 36.83 7.06 -9.26
C ALA A 104 36.10 5.83 -8.71
N SER A 105 36.60 5.19 -7.65
CA SER A 105 35.95 4.04 -7.03
C SER A 105 34.61 4.39 -6.37
N LEU A 106 34.54 5.55 -5.69
CA LEU A 106 33.30 6.07 -5.09
C LEU A 106 32.29 6.45 -6.18
N SER A 107 32.76 7.07 -7.27
CA SER A 107 31.93 7.35 -8.45
C SER A 107 31.34 6.07 -9.04
N ALA A 108 32.16 5.04 -9.28
CA ALA A 108 31.70 3.75 -9.80
C ALA A 108 30.73 3.02 -8.85
N GLN A 109 30.90 3.16 -7.53
CA GLN A 109 29.97 2.61 -6.54
C GLN A 109 28.61 3.32 -6.59
N SER A 110 28.61 4.65 -6.69
CA SER A 110 27.38 5.43 -6.83
C SER A 110 26.61 5.08 -8.11
N GLU A 111 27.31 4.87 -9.23
CA GLU A 111 26.72 4.46 -10.51
C GLU A 111 26.04 3.08 -10.42
N ARG A 112 26.69 2.09 -9.78
CA ARG A 112 26.07 0.78 -9.51
C ARG A 112 24.78 0.91 -8.71
N ARG A 113 24.78 1.76 -7.68
CA ARG A 113 23.62 1.98 -6.83
C ARG A 113 22.49 2.67 -7.59
N VAL A 114 22.80 3.62 -8.47
CA VAL A 114 21.81 4.25 -9.35
C VAL A 114 21.20 3.22 -10.30
N GLN A 115 22.02 2.38 -10.95
CA GLN A 115 21.51 1.33 -11.86
C GLN A 115 20.63 0.28 -11.14
N GLU A 116 20.96 -0.05 -9.89
CA GLU A 116 20.13 -0.95 -9.07
C GLU A 116 18.78 -0.31 -8.74
N LEU A 117 18.77 0.96 -8.33
CA LEU A 117 17.54 1.72 -8.10
C LEU A 117 16.70 1.86 -9.37
N GLU A 118 17.31 2.07 -10.53
CA GLU A 118 16.62 2.10 -11.83
C GLU A 118 15.94 0.77 -12.15
N ARG A 119 16.61 -0.37 -11.92
CA ARG A 119 16.01 -1.70 -12.07
C ARG A 119 14.84 -1.90 -11.11
N ASN A 120 14.98 -1.49 -9.85
CA ASN A 120 13.91 -1.59 -8.86
C ASN A 120 12.69 -0.73 -9.24
N VAL A 121 12.91 0.50 -9.71
CA VAL A 121 11.83 1.36 -10.22
C VAL A 121 11.15 0.73 -11.43
N GLN A 122 11.90 0.11 -12.33
CA GLN A 122 11.33 -0.57 -13.49
C GLN A 122 10.48 -1.78 -13.08
N ASN A 123 10.94 -2.58 -12.11
CA ASN A 123 10.18 -3.70 -11.56
C ASN A 123 8.90 -3.23 -10.87
N MET A 124 8.96 -2.18 -10.06
CA MET A 124 7.78 -1.57 -9.43
C MET A 124 6.77 -1.05 -10.46
N LYS A 125 7.24 -0.44 -11.56
CA LYS A 125 6.35 0.00 -12.66
C LYS A 125 5.63 -1.19 -13.30
N GLN A 126 6.34 -2.28 -13.58
CA GLN A 126 5.73 -3.49 -14.14
C GLN A 126 4.69 -4.10 -13.19
N GLN A 127 5.01 -4.15 -11.90
CA GLN A 127 4.05 -4.60 -10.86
C GLN A 127 2.83 -3.67 -10.80
N GLN A 128 3.02 -2.35 -10.84
CA GLN A 128 1.94 -1.39 -10.86
C GLN A 128 1.03 -1.57 -12.08
N ASP A 129 1.59 -1.80 -13.26
CA ASP A 129 0.82 -2.05 -14.48
C ASP A 129 0.01 -3.34 -14.38
N LEU A 130 0.58 -4.40 -13.81
CA LEU A 130 -0.12 -5.67 -13.57
C LEU A 130 -1.30 -5.47 -12.61
N LEU A 131 -1.07 -4.78 -11.49
CA LEU A 131 -2.12 -4.47 -10.51
C LEU A 131 -3.22 -3.60 -11.13
N GLN A 132 -2.88 -2.61 -11.95
CA GLN A 132 -3.86 -1.81 -12.67
C GLN A 132 -4.69 -2.64 -13.66
N ARG A 133 -4.11 -3.63 -14.33
CA ARG A 133 -4.87 -4.53 -15.22
C ARG A 133 -5.84 -5.40 -14.42
N ARG A 134 -5.37 -6.04 -13.34
CA ARG A 134 -6.23 -6.81 -12.43
C ARG A 134 -7.37 -5.97 -11.87
N LEU A 135 -7.09 -4.74 -11.43
CA LEU A 135 -8.14 -3.84 -10.93
C LEU A 135 -9.22 -3.53 -11.99
N ARG A 136 -8.82 -3.36 -13.26
CA ARG A 136 -9.77 -3.15 -14.37
C ARG A 136 -10.60 -4.40 -14.63
N GLU A 137 -10.01 -5.58 -14.55
CA GLU A 137 -10.68 -6.87 -14.70
C GLU A 137 -11.68 -7.10 -13.57
N GLU A 138 -11.28 -6.92 -12.31
CA GLU A 138 -12.15 -6.97 -11.13
C GLU A 138 -13.32 -5.98 -11.24
N SER A 139 -13.05 -4.75 -11.68
CA SER A 139 -14.09 -3.74 -11.91
C SER A 139 -15.08 -4.13 -13.03
N GLN A 140 -14.63 -4.90 -14.02
CA GLN A 140 -15.51 -5.44 -15.05
C GLN A 140 -16.31 -6.63 -14.52
N GLN A 141 -15.70 -7.53 -13.75
CA GLN A 141 -16.37 -8.66 -13.12
C GLN A 141 -17.45 -8.20 -12.13
N LYS A 142 -17.15 -7.22 -11.29
CA LYS A 142 -18.12 -6.59 -10.39
C LYS A 142 -19.36 -6.09 -11.15
N ARG A 143 -19.17 -5.37 -12.27
CA ARG A 143 -20.29 -4.89 -13.10
C ARG A 143 -21.13 -6.02 -13.70
N ARG A 144 -20.51 -7.14 -14.05
CA ARG A 144 -21.21 -8.33 -14.55
C ARG A 144 -22.06 -8.97 -13.44
N LEU A 145 -21.47 -9.19 -12.27
CA LEU A 145 -22.16 -9.75 -11.11
C LEU A 145 -23.31 -8.85 -10.62
N GLU A 146 -23.12 -7.53 -10.61
CA GLU A 146 -24.18 -6.57 -10.28
C GLU A 146 -25.37 -6.69 -11.26
N SER A 147 -25.08 -6.89 -12.55
CA SER A 147 -26.11 -7.08 -13.57
C SER A 147 -26.86 -8.40 -13.39
N GLU A 148 -26.15 -9.48 -13.03
CA GLU A 148 -26.75 -10.78 -12.74
C GLU A 148 -27.59 -10.77 -11.45
N MET A 149 -27.08 -10.15 -10.39
CA MET A 149 -27.82 -9.94 -9.15
C MET A 149 -29.13 -9.19 -9.42
N GLN A 150 -29.09 -8.14 -10.26
CA GLN A 150 -30.29 -7.38 -10.59
C GLN A 150 -31.31 -8.24 -11.36
N LYS A 151 -30.86 -9.06 -12.30
CA LYS A 151 -31.73 -10.04 -12.99
C LYS A 151 -32.33 -11.06 -12.01
N GLY A 152 -31.54 -11.58 -11.08
CA GLY A 152 -32.02 -12.48 -10.02
C GLY A 152 -33.07 -11.82 -9.14
N LYS A 153 -32.85 -10.56 -8.75
CA LYS A 153 -33.82 -9.76 -7.98
C LYS A 153 -35.14 -9.57 -8.74
N HIS A 154 -35.11 -9.35 -10.04
CA HIS A 154 -36.33 -9.30 -10.86
C HIS A 154 -37.04 -10.66 -10.88
N ARG A 155 -36.30 -11.76 -11.02
CA ARG A 155 -36.87 -13.11 -11.05
C ARG A 155 -37.52 -13.52 -9.73
N VAL A 156 -36.93 -13.14 -8.60
CA VAL A 156 -37.52 -13.40 -7.27
C VAL A 156 -38.86 -12.69 -7.14
N LYS A 157 -38.95 -11.41 -7.52
CA LYS A 157 -40.22 -10.66 -7.51
C LYS A 157 -41.28 -11.32 -8.39
N GLU A 158 -40.92 -11.82 -9.57
CA GLU A 158 -41.85 -12.58 -10.42
C GLU A 158 -42.38 -13.85 -9.74
N LEU A 159 -41.49 -14.59 -9.06
CA LEU A 159 -41.85 -15.82 -8.36
C LEU A 159 -42.69 -15.55 -7.11
N GLU A 160 -42.41 -14.48 -6.37
CA GLU A 160 -43.22 -14.01 -5.24
C GLU A 160 -44.66 -13.73 -5.68
N ILE A 161 -44.85 -12.98 -6.77
CA ILE A 161 -46.19 -12.69 -7.33
C ILE A 161 -46.91 -13.99 -7.73
N LYS A 162 -46.21 -14.95 -8.36
CA LYS A 162 -46.80 -16.25 -8.73
C LYS A 162 -47.18 -17.08 -7.51
N ASN A 163 -46.35 -17.08 -6.46
CA ASN A 163 -46.63 -17.79 -5.21
C ASN A 163 -47.85 -17.18 -4.49
N GLU A 164 -47.93 -15.85 -4.42
CA GLU A 164 -49.11 -15.16 -3.88
C GLU A 164 -50.40 -15.52 -4.63
N GLN A 165 -50.34 -15.64 -5.97
CA GLN A 165 -51.48 -16.08 -6.77
C GLN A 165 -51.88 -17.53 -6.46
N GLN A 166 -50.91 -18.44 -6.32
CA GLN A 166 -51.18 -19.84 -5.95
C GLN A 166 -51.80 -19.95 -4.55
N GLN A 167 -51.33 -19.16 -3.58
CA GLN A 167 -51.90 -19.13 -2.23
C GLN A 167 -53.34 -18.62 -2.22
N LYS A 168 -53.69 -17.63 -3.06
CA LYS A 168 -55.09 -17.17 -3.22
C LYS A 168 -55.99 -18.28 -3.74
N ILE A 169 -55.53 -19.05 -4.73
CA ILE A 169 -56.28 -20.19 -5.27
C ILE A 169 -56.51 -21.26 -4.20
N LEU A 170 -55.47 -21.58 -3.41
CA LEU A 170 -55.56 -22.57 -2.34
C LEU A 170 -56.55 -22.16 -1.24
N ARG A 171 -56.59 -20.88 -0.87
CA ARG A 171 -57.55 -20.36 0.12
C ARG A 171 -59.00 -20.55 -0.33
N ILE A 172 -59.31 -20.22 -1.59
CA ILE A 172 -60.66 -20.38 -2.16
C ILE A 172 -61.08 -21.86 -2.12
N LYS A 173 -60.21 -22.77 -2.57
CA LYS A 173 -60.51 -24.22 -2.54
C LYS A 173 -60.69 -24.76 -1.13
N THR A 174 -59.96 -24.24 -0.15
CA THR A 174 -60.09 -24.64 1.25
C THR A 174 -61.43 -24.18 1.84
N GLU A 175 -61.88 -22.97 1.50
CA GLU A 175 -63.20 -22.46 1.89
C GLU A 175 -64.34 -23.25 1.23
N GLU A 176 -64.19 -23.68 -0.03
CA GLU A 176 -65.14 -24.56 -0.73
C GLU A 176 -65.26 -25.94 -0.04
N ILE A 177 -64.13 -26.57 0.33
CA ILE A 177 -64.13 -27.85 1.07
C ILE A 177 -64.80 -27.69 2.45
N ALA A 178 -64.50 -26.60 3.16
CA ALA A 178 -65.10 -26.32 4.46
C ALA A 178 -66.62 -26.06 4.35
N ALA A 179 -67.08 -25.41 3.26
CA ALA A 179 -68.50 -25.23 2.99
C ALA A 179 -69.21 -26.57 2.70
N PHE A 180 -68.57 -27.46 1.94
CA PHE A 180 -69.09 -28.80 1.63
C PHE A 180 -69.23 -29.69 2.87
N GLN A 181 -68.30 -29.60 3.82
CA GLN A 181 -68.36 -30.36 5.07
C GLN A 181 -69.45 -29.85 6.04
N ARG A 182 -69.76 -28.54 6.04
CA ARG A 182 -70.88 -28.00 6.84
C ARG A 182 -72.24 -28.51 6.35
N GLN A 183 -72.38 -28.85 5.07
CA GLN A 183 -73.60 -29.40 4.49
C GLN A 183 -73.87 -30.86 4.86
N ARG A 184 -72.86 -31.61 5.32
CA ARG A 184 -72.98 -33.03 5.71
C ARG A 184 -73.30 -33.28 7.19
N ARG A 185 -73.43 -32.26 8.03
CA ARG A 185 -73.64 -32.41 9.49
C ARG A 185 -75.10 -32.27 9.97
N SER A 186 -76.08 -32.39 9.08
CA SER A 186 -77.51 -32.50 9.43
C SER A 186 -78.05 -33.88 9.05
N GLY A 187 -77.98 -34.85 9.95
CA GLY A 187 -78.51 -36.21 9.74
C GLY A 187 -78.36 -37.08 10.98
N SER A 188 -79.45 -37.75 11.37
CA SER A 188 -79.81 -38.17 12.74
C SER A 188 -79.66 -39.67 13.01
N ASN A 189 -79.56 -39.99 14.31
CA ASN A 189 -79.86 -41.21 15.07
C ASN A 189 -79.00 -42.48 14.94
N GLY A 190 -78.60 -42.97 16.12
CA GLY A 190 -77.98 -44.28 16.34
C GLY A 190 -79.00 -45.40 16.58
N SER A 191 -78.51 -46.64 16.52
CA SER A 191 -79.18 -47.85 17.01
C SER A 191 -78.17 -48.97 17.22
N VAL A 192 -78.58 -49.93 18.04
CA VAL A 192 -77.88 -51.05 18.67
C VAL A 192 -77.03 -51.89 17.70
N VAL A 193 -75.78 -52.16 18.10
CA VAL A 193 -74.68 -52.70 17.28
C VAL A 193 -74.60 -54.24 17.40
N SER A 194 -74.75 -54.94 16.28
CA SER A 194 -74.46 -56.37 16.10
C SER A 194 -72.97 -56.68 16.34
N LEU A 195 -72.59 -57.88 16.79
CA LEU A 195 -71.19 -58.28 17.06
C LEU A 195 -70.22 -57.99 15.89
N GLU A 196 -70.73 -58.03 14.67
CA GLU A 196 -70.01 -57.73 13.43
C GLU A 196 -69.87 -56.21 13.17
N GLU A 197 -70.82 -55.42 13.66
CA GLU A 197 -70.72 -53.96 13.71
C GLU A 197 -69.78 -53.52 14.85
N GLN A 198 -69.73 -54.28 15.95
CA GLN A 198 -68.79 -54.05 17.05
C GLN A 198 -67.34 -54.31 16.60
N GLN A 199 -67.08 -55.38 15.83
CA GLN A 199 -65.78 -55.61 15.20
C GLN A 199 -65.38 -54.50 14.22
N LYS A 200 -66.32 -54.02 13.39
CA LYS A 200 -66.07 -52.86 12.51
C LYS A 200 -65.77 -51.58 13.30
N ILE A 201 -66.45 -51.37 14.42
CA ILE A 201 -66.18 -50.23 15.32
C ILE A 201 -64.81 -50.38 15.98
N GLU A 202 -64.39 -51.60 16.34
CA GLU A 202 -63.07 -51.87 16.92
C GLU A 202 -61.93 -51.75 15.90
N GLU A 203 -62.16 -52.12 14.65
CA GLU A 203 -61.24 -51.86 13.53
C GLU A 203 -61.15 -50.36 13.21
N GLN A 204 -62.29 -49.65 13.22
CA GLN A 204 -62.31 -48.20 13.08
C GLN A 204 -61.63 -47.48 14.25
N LYS A 205 -61.80 -47.98 15.49
CA LYS A 205 -61.08 -47.48 16.67
C LYS A 205 -59.58 -47.71 16.54
N ARG A 206 -59.14 -48.93 16.17
CA ARG A 206 -57.72 -49.20 15.90
C ARG A 206 -57.15 -48.30 14.82
N TRP A 207 -57.89 -48.06 13.73
CA TRP A 207 -57.45 -47.15 12.68
C TRP A 207 -57.33 -45.70 13.20
N LEU A 208 -58.28 -45.25 14.03
CA LEU A 208 -58.21 -43.93 14.67
C LEU A 208 -57.07 -43.83 15.68
N ASP A 209 -56.78 -44.90 16.42
CA ASP A 209 -55.68 -44.98 17.38
C ASP A 209 -54.33 -44.94 16.64
N GLU A 210 -54.18 -45.71 15.55
CA GLU A 210 -53.00 -45.66 14.69
C GLU A 210 -52.82 -44.29 14.02
N GLU A 211 -53.90 -43.66 13.56
CA GLU A 211 -53.84 -42.32 12.96
C GLU A 211 -53.55 -41.24 14.02
N MET A 212 -54.06 -41.39 15.23
CA MET A 212 -53.72 -40.54 16.38
C MET A 212 -52.25 -40.71 16.76
N GLU A 213 -51.72 -41.92 16.80
CA GLU A 213 -50.29 -42.17 17.05
C GLU A 213 -49.42 -41.53 15.98
N LYS A 214 -49.78 -41.62 14.70
CA LYS A 214 -49.06 -40.91 13.61
C LYS A 214 -49.07 -39.40 13.80
N VAL A 215 -50.20 -38.81 14.19
CA VAL A 215 -50.29 -37.36 14.46
C VAL A 215 -49.46 -36.98 15.69
N LEU A 216 -49.43 -37.81 16.74
CA LEU A 216 -48.60 -37.57 17.92
C LEU A 216 -47.11 -37.68 17.58
N GLU A 217 -46.72 -38.63 16.73
CA GLU A 217 -45.34 -38.77 16.26
C GLU A 217 -44.93 -37.57 15.39
N GLN A 218 -45.81 -37.10 14.50
CA GLN A 218 -45.59 -35.88 13.73
C GLN A 218 -45.46 -34.65 14.63
N ARG A 219 -46.25 -34.55 15.70
CA ARG A 219 -46.16 -33.45 16.68
C ARG A 219 -44.83 -33.48 17.45
N ARG A 220 -44.39 -34.66 17.90
CA ARG A 220 -43.07 -34.84 18.52
C ARG A 220 -41.95 -34.41 17.58
N GLY A 221 -42.00 -34.85 16.32
CA GLY A 221 -41.02 -34.44 15.30
C GLY A 221 -41.01 -32.94 15.02
N LEU A 222 -42.16 -32.26 15.05
CA LEU A 222 -42.24 -30.80 14.93
C LEU A 222 -41.66 -30.08 16.16
N GLU A 223 -41.93 -30.58 17.36
CA GLU A 223 -41.39 -30.02 18.61
C GLU A 223 -39.86 -30.14 18.67
N ASP A 224 -39.30 -31.28 18.22
CA ASP A 224 -37.85 -31.45 18.08
C ASP A 224 -37.25 -30.46 17.07
N LEU A 225 -37.91 -30.24 15.92
CA LEU A 225 -37.47 -29.28 14.91
C LEU A 225 -37.55 -27.82 15.41
N GLU A 226 -38.58 -27.46 16.18
CA GLU A 226 -38.69 -26.16 16.85
C GLU A 226 -37.56 -25.99 17.89
N GLY A 227 -37.25 -27.04 18.65
CA GLY A 227 -36.13 -27.09 19.57
C GLY A 227 -34.76 -26.95 18.88
N GLU A 228 -34.59 -27.50 17.68
CA GLU A 228 -33.39 -27.26 16.88
C GLU A 228 -33.33 -25.84 16.30
N LEU A 229 -34.47 -25.28 15.88
CA LEU A 229 -34.54 -23.93 15.33
C LEU A 229 -34.13 -22.89 16.37
N THR A 230 -34.68 -22.98 17.59
CA THR A 230 -34.33 -22.10 18.71
C THR A 230 -32.83 -22.17 19.06
N LYS A 231 -32.23 -23.36 19.09
CA LYS A 231 -30.77 -23.52 19.26
C LYS A 231 -29.98 -22.84 18.13
N ARG A 232 -30.43 -22.96 16.88
CA ARG A 232 -29.81 -22.28 15.73
C ARG A 232 -29.93 -20.75 15.87
N GLU A 233 -31.08 -20.25 16.28
CA GLU A 233 -31.31 -18.82 16.53
C GLU A 233 -30.40 -18.26 17.63
N GLU A 234 -30.20 -18.99 18.73
CA GLU A 234 -29.26 -18.59 19.78
C GLU A 234 -27.81 -18.54 19.29
N ILE A 235 -27.39 -19.50 18.47
CA ILE A 235 -26.06 -19.52 17.85
C ILE A 235 -25.91 -18.33 16.89
N LEU A 236 -26.93 -18.03 16.09
CA LEU A 236 -26.94 -16.87 15.20
C LEU A 236 -26.86 -15.57 15.98
N ALA A 237 -27.61 -15.41 17.07
CA ALA A 237 -27.54 -14.22 17.93
C ALA A 237 -26.14 -14.05 18.55
N LYS A 238 -25.51 -15.13 19.02
CA LYS A 238 -24.12 -15.11 19.51
C LYS A 238 -23.13 -14.71 18.40
N LYS A 239 -23.30 -15.24 17.19
CA LYS A 239 -22.47 -14.91 16.03
C LYS A 239 -22.63 -13.43 15.64
N GLU A 240 -23.86 -12.91 15.63
CA GLU A 240 -24.15 -11.50 15.35
C GLU A 240 -23.52 -10.57 16.39
N ALA A 241 -23.59 -10.91 17.67
CA ALA A 241 -22.93 -10.15 18.74
C ALA A 241 -21.40 -10.09 18.55
N LEU A 242 -20.76 -11.22 18.23
CA LEU A 242 -19.33 -11.27 17.96
C LEU A 242 -18.94 -10.48 16.71
N LEU A 243 -19.79 -10.46 15.67
CA LEU A 243 -19.55 -9.65 14.48
C LEU A 243 -19.63 -8.16 14.77
N LEU A 244 -20.58 -7.73 15.62
CA LEU A 244 -20.67 -6.33 16.07
C LEU A 244 -19.43 -5.94 16.89
N GLU A 245 -19.01 -6.76 17.84
CA GLU A 245 -17.80 -6.50 18.63
C GLU A 245 -16.55 -6.43 17.73
N ARG A 246 -16.44 -7.33 16.75
CA ARG A 246 -15.34 -7.30 15.77
C ARG A 246 -15.32 -6.00 14.99
N SER A 247 -16.47 -5.54 14.50
CA SER A 247 -16.62 -4.26 13.80
C SER A 247 -16.21 -3.09 14.70
N ASP A 248 -16.60 -3.09 15.98
CA ASP A 248 -16.22 -2.06 16.94
C ASP A 248 -14.71 -2.06 17.22
N LEU A 249 -14.07 -3.22 17.31
CA LEU A 249 -12.62 -3.31 17.46
C LEU A 249 -11.89 -2.86 16.20
N GLU A 250 -12.40 -3.18 15.02
CA GLU A 250 -11.85 -2.76 13.74
C GLU A 250 -11.92 -1.23 13.58
N THR A 251 -13.05 -0.61 13.94
CA THR A 251 -13.18 0.86 13.93
C THR A 251 -12.25 1.53 14.94
N LYS A 252 -12.10 0.96 16.15
CA LYS A 252 -11.13 1.46 17.16
C LYS A 252 -9.69 1.34 16.67
N LYS A 253 -9.32 0.23 16.05
CA LYS A 253 -8.00 0.00 15.44
C LYS A 253 -7.73 0.98 14.30
N LEU A 254 -8.71 1.23 13.43
CA LEU A 254 -8.60 2.22 12.37
C LEU A 254 -8.37 3.62 12.93
N ARG A 255 -9.12 4.02 13.96
CA ARG A 255 -8.97 5.33 14.62
C ARG A 255 -7.59 5.48 15.29
N SER A 256 -7.10 4.46 15.99
CA SER A 256 -5.77 4.51 16.61
C SER A 256 -4.65 4.53 15.56
N SER A 257 -4.77 3.73 14.50
CA SER A 257 -3.82 3.75 13.38
C SER A 257 -3.81 5.10 12.65
N GLN A 258 -4.98 5.73 12.47
CA GLN A 258 -5.10 7.06 11.88
C GLN A 258 -4.47 8.14 12.76
N ALA A 259 -4.69 8.08 14.08
CA ALA A 259 -4.07 9.00 15.03
C ALA A 259 -2.52 8.88 15.00
N LEU A 260 -2.01 7.65 15.10
CA LEU A 260 -0.56 7.38 15.01
C LEU A 260 0.04 7.83 13.68
N SER A 261 -0.64 7.58 12.55
CA SER A 261 -0.19 8.04 11.23
C SER A 261 -0.15 9.57 11.16
N LYS A 262 -1.15 10.26 11.72
CA LYS A 262 -1.17 11.73 11.78
C LYS A 262 -0.04 12.29 12.65
N ASP A 263 0.22 11.67 13.80
CA ASP A 263 1.30 12.08 14.71
C ASP A 263 2.67 11.84 14.06
N LEU A 264 2.85 10.70 13.38
CA LEU A 264 4.08 10.39 12.64
C LEU A 264 4.33 11.38 11.50
N LEU A 265 3.29 11.77 10.75
CA LEU A 265 3.41 12.80 9.71
C LEU A 265 3.76 14.17 10.31
N THR A 266 3.18 14.51 11.46
CA THR A 266 3.46 15.78 12.15
C THR A 266 4.90 15.83 12.67
N LEU A 267 5.38 14.75 13.28
CA LEU A 267 6.76 14.62 13.74
C LEU A 267 7.75 14.62 12.57
N SER A 268 7.45 13.91 11.49
CA SER A 268 8.29 13.89 10.29
C SER A 268 8.40 15.29 9.68
N SER A 269 7.27 16.00 9.54
CA SER A 269 7.27 17.40 9.08
C SER A 269 8.08 18.33 10.01
N ARG A 270 8.02 18.12 11.33
CA ARG A 270 8.80 18.91 12.29
C ARG A 270 10.29 18.62 12.16
N ILE A 271 10.68 17.35 12.03
CA ILE A 271 12.06 16.93 11.82
C ILE A 271 12.60 17.55 10.53
N GLU A 272 11.87 17.42 9.42
CA GLU A 272 12.24 18.04 8.14
C GLU A 272 12.38 19.56 8.25
N SER A 273 11.53 20.23 9.03
CA SER A 273 11.65 21.67 9.28
C SER A 273 12.93 22.03 10.03
N LEU A 274 13.28 21.25 11.07
CA LEU A 274 14.48 21.47 11.87
C LEU A 274 15.75 21.15 11.08
N GLU A 275 15.73 20.12 10.23
CA GLU A 275 16.83 19.79 9.33
C GLU A 275 17.05 20.89 8.28
N ARG A 276 15.96 21.44 7.71
CA ARG A 276 16.04 22.60 6.81
C ARG A 276 16.56 23.84 7.52
N GLU A 277 16.07 24.16 8.72
CA GLU A 277 16.57 25.29 9.52
C GLU A 277 18.05 25.11 9.90
N LEU A 278 18.48 23.90 10.25
CA LEU A 278 19.87 23.60 10.61
C LEU A 278 20.80 23.70 9.40
N THR A 279 20.37 23.17 8.24
CA THR A 279 21.15 23.25 6.99
C THR A 279 21.21 24.68 6.47
N GLU A 280 20.12 25.44 6.55
CA GLU A 280 20.09 26.87 6.21
C GLU A 280 20.99 27.69 7.15
N ARG A 281 20.89 27.50 8.47
CA ARG A 281 21.76 28.19 9.45
C ARG A 281 23.24 27.86 9.27
N ASN A 282 23.57 26.59 9.01
CA ASN A 282 24.95 26.17 8.73
C ASN A 282 25.45 26.70 7.38
N GLY A 283 24.57 26.71 6.37
CA GLY A 283 24.82 27.29 5.06
C GLY A 283 25.15 28.77 5.20
N LEU A 284 24.28 29.54 5.86
CA LEU A 284 24.45 30.98 6.12
C LEU A 284 25.72 31.29 6.90
N LEU A 285 26.06 30.53 7.96
CA LEU A 285 27.28 30.79 8.74
C LEU A 285 28.57 30.52 7.95
N ARG A 286 28.57 29.49 7.10
CA ARG A 286 29.74 29.15 6.26
C ARG A 286 29.84 30.04 5.04
N SER A 287 28.72 30.33 4.39
CA SER A 287 28.68 31.21 3.23
C SER A 287 28.96 32.64 3.66
N SER A 288 28.30 33.20 4.68
CA SER A 288 28.57 34.59 5.08
C SER A 288 30.02 34.79 5.49
N SER A 289 30.62 33.95 6.34
CA SER A 289 32.00 34.24 6.78
C SER A 289 33.04 34.19 5.67
N ALA A 290 32.91 33.26 4.72
CA ALA A 290 33.84 33.11 3.59
C ALA A 290 33.53 34.11 2.47
N GLN A 291 32.25 34.31 2.17
CA GLN A 291 31.75 35.23 1.16
C GLN A 291 31.97 36.69 1.57
N ASP A 292 31.70 37.08 2.82
CA ASP A 292 31.95 38.43 3.35
C ASP A 292 33.46 38.75 3.28
N SER A 293 34.32 37.79 3.65
CA SER A 293 35.78 37.96 3.55
C SER A 293 36.26 38.08 2.09
N GLN A 294 35.62 37.39 1.16
CA GLN A 294 35.94 37.45 -0.27
C GLN A 294 35.37 38.71 -0.91
N GLN A 295 34.18 39.16 -0.50
CA GLN A 295 33.55 40.41 -0.91
C GLN A 295 34.35 41.62 -0.45
N ILE A 296 34.79 41.68 0.81
CA ILE A 296 35.65 42.79 1.29
C ILE A 296 36.95 42.85 0.48
N ARG A 297 37.55 41.70 0.11
CA ARG A 297 38.74 41.65 -0.76
C ARG A 297 38.45 42.13 -2.18
N GLN A 298 37.32 41.74 -2.75
CA GLN A 298 36.88 42.19 -4.07
C GLN A 298 36.64 43.70 -4.08
N GLU A 299 35.99 44.22 -3.05
CA GLU A 299 35.72 45.65 -2.89
C GLU A 299 37.01 46.45 -2.67
N ILE A 300 37.98 45.96 -1.90
CA ILE A 300 39.32 46.58 -1.81
C ILE A 300 39.98 46.62 -3.19
N SER A 301 39.84 45.57 -4.00
CA SER A 301 40.38 45.56 -5.37
C SER A 301 39.71 46.61 -6.26
N ASN A 302 38.40 46.78 -6.15
CA ASN A 302 37.65 47.78 -6.91
C ASN A 302 38.03 49.20 -6.49
N LEU A 303 38.08 49.47 -5.17
CA LEU A 303 38.51 50.77 -4.64
C LEU A 303 39.94 51.13 -5.08
N ARG A 304 40.84 50.14 -5.17
CA ARG A 304 42.20 50.34 -5.72
C ARG A 304 42.19 50.66 -7.21
N GLN A 305 41.31 50.03 -7.99
CA GLN A 305 41.17 50.33 -9.43
C GLN A 305 40.59 51.74 -9.65
N GLU A 306 39.58 52.13 -8.89
CA GLU A 306 39.01 53.49 -8.92
C GLU A 306 40.05 54.54 -8.52
N LYS A 307 40.82 54.28 -7.45
CA LYS A 307 41.94 55.14 -7.05
C LYS A 307 42.94 55.32 -8.18
N GLU A 308 43.32 54.25 -8.87
CA GLU A 308 44.25 54.30 -10.01
C GLU A 308 43.71 55.14 -11.17
N LEU A 309 42.40 55.09 -11.43
CA LEU A 309 41.75 55.91 -12.47
C LEU A 309 41.72 57.40 -12.09
N LEU A 310 41.36 57.73 -10.85
CA LEU A 310 41.39 59.11 -10.36
C LEU A 310 42.82 59.65 -10.35
N PHE A 311 43.79 58.82 -9.98
CA PHE A 311 45.20 59.19 -10.00
C PHE A 311 45.70 59.48 -11.42
N LYS A 312 45.29 58.70 -12.43
CA LYS A 312 45.61 58.97 -13.83
C LYS A 312 45.04 60.31 -14.31
N GLN A 313 43.77 60.60 -14.01
CA GLN A 313 43.15 61.88 -14.34
C GLN A 313 43.84 63.06 -13.66
N LYS A 314 44.26 62.89 -12.40
CA LYS A 314 45.05 63.88 -11.69
C LYS A 314 46.40 64.12 -12.38
N VAL A 315 47.13 63.05 -12.71
CA VAL A 315 48.43 63.14 -13.40
C VAL A 315 48.29 63.85 -14.75
N GLU A 316 47.22 63.60 -15.51
CA GLU A 316 46.95 64.29 -16.77
C GLU A 316 46.75 65.81 -16.58
N LEU A 317 46.06 66.24 -15.52
CA LEU A 317 45.89 67.65 -15.18
C LEU A 317 47.20 68.27 -14.68
N ASP A 318 47.97 67.56 -13.87
CA ASP A 318 49.30 67.97 -13.40
C ASP A 318 50.28 68.12 -14.58
N ASP A 319 50.24 67.23 -15.56
CA ASP A 319 51.09 67.27 -16.75
C ASP A 319 50.74 68.46 -17.66
N LYS A 320 49.45 68.79 -17.82
CA LYS A 320 49.02 70.03 -18.51
C LYS A 320 49.58 71.27 -17.82
N LEU A 321 49.54 71.30 -16.48
CA LEU A 321 50.06 72.41 -15.69
C LEU A 321 51.60 72.50 -15.78
N ARG A 322 52.30 71.35 -15.76
CA ARG A 322 53.77 71.26 -15.98
C ARG A 322 54.20 71.70 -17.38
N GLN A 323 53.36 71.51 -18.39
CA GLN A 323 53.59 71.99 -19.76
C GLN A 323 53.40 73.50 -19.90
N GLY A 324 52.99 74.21 -18.84
CA GLY A 324 52.83 75.66 -18.82
C GLY A 324 51.46 76.15 -19.32
N ASN A 325 50.52 75.25 -19.54
CA ASN A 325 49.14 75.60 -19.87
C ASN A 325 48.39 76.03 -18.59
N LEU A 326 47.65 77.15 -18.67
CA LEU A 326 46.78 77.58 -17.57
C LEU A 326 45.57 76.64 -17.50
N LEU A 327 45.34 76.04 -16.32
CA LEU A 327 44.12 75.29 -16.06
C LEU A 327 42.93 76.25 -16.05
N SER A 328 41.79 75.79 -16.54
CA SER A 328 40.53 76.51 -16.33
C SER A 328 40.13 76.46 -14.84
N PRO A 329 39.37 77.45 -14.34
CA PRO A 329 38.86 77.43 -12.95
C PRO A 329 37.96 76.21 -12.67
N GLU A 330 37.46 75.54 -13.71
CA GLU A 330 36.77 74.25 -13.59
C GLU A 330 37.77 73.09 -13.41
N GLU A 331 38.85 73.05 -14.20
CA GLU A 331 39.92 72.05 -14.06
C GLU A 331 40.62 72.13 -12.69
N GLU A 332 40.88 73.32 -12.15
CA GLU A 332 41.44 73.50 -10.80
C GLU A 332 40.53 72.96 -9.70
N ARG A 333 39.21 73.19 -9.82
CA ARG A 333 38.22 72.60 -8.91
C ARG A 333 38.17 71.09 -9.03
N THR A 334 38.26 70.54 -10.25
CA THR A 334 38.31 69.08 -10.44
C THR A 334 39.57 68.48 -9.85
N LEU A 335 40.73 69.14 -9.94
CA LEU A 335 41.97 68.65 -9.35
C LEU A 335 41.86 68.53 -7.82
N PHE A 336 41.27 69.53 -7.16
CA PHE A 336 41.00 69.47 -5.71
C PHE A 336 40.00 68.35 -5.35
N GLN A 337 38.95 68.15 -6.16
CA GLN A 337 37.98 67.06 -5.95
C GLN A 337 38.61 65.68 -6.16
N LEU A 338 39.54 65.55 -7.10
CA LEU A 338 40.29 64.31 -7.32
C LEU A 338 41.18 63.98 -6.11
N ASP A 339 41.83 64.98 -5.51
CA ASP A 339 42.64 64.79 -4.30
C ASP A 339 41.80 64.35 -3.10
N GLU A 340 40.66 65.01 -2.85
CA GLU A 340 39.74 64.64 -1.77
C GLU A 340 39.13 63.24 -1.99
N ALA A 341 38.80 62.91 -3.24
CA ALA A 341 38.28 61.59 -3.60
C ALA A 341 39.33 60.48 -3.44
N ILE A 342 40.59 60.72 -3.80
CA ILE A 342 41.69 59.77 -3.60
C ILE A 342 41.94 59.54 -2.10
N GLU A 343 41.96 60.60 -1.29
CA GLU A 343 42.14 60.50 0.17
C GLU A 343 40.97 59.74 0.83
N ALA A 344 39.73 59.97 0.38
CA ALA A 344 38.57 59.23 0.84
C ALA A 344 38.63 57.73 0.47
N LEU A 345 39.12 57.40 -0.74
CA LEU A 345 39.32 56.02 -1.16
C LEU A 345 40.42 55.33 -0.33
N ASP A 346 41.50 56.03 0.01
CA ASP A 346 42.55 55.51 0.89
C ASP A 346 42.03 55.20 2.30
N ALA A 347 41.27 56.12 2.89
CA ALA A 347 40.61 55.89 4.18
C ALA A 347 39.64 54.68 4.13
N ALA A 348 38.89 54.52 3.03
CA ALA A 348 37.99 53.39 2.84
C ALA A 348 38.72 52.05 2.71
N ILE A 349 39.85 52.03 1.98
CA ILE A 349 40.71 50.85 1.85
C ILE A 349 41.33 50.49 3.20
N GLU A 350 41.81 51.46 3.97
CA GLU A 350 42.35 51.26 5.31
C GLU A 350 41.32 50.69 6.28
N TYR A 351 40.10 51.23 6.31
CA TYR A 351 39.01 50.70 7.13
C TYR A 351 38.72 49.22 6.83
N LYS A 352 38.63 48.86 5.54
CA LYS A 352 38.40 47.47 5.13
C LYS A 352 39.58 46.56 5.45
N ASN A 353 40.81 47.04 5.31
CA ASN A 353 42.01 46.30 5.70
C ASN A 353 42.07 46.07 7.22
N GLU A 354 41.71 47.06 8.03
CA GLU A 354 41.66 46.93 9.48
C GLU A 354 40.54 45.97 9.91
N ALA A 355 39.38 45.98 9.24
CA ALA A 355 38.32 45.00 9.47
C ALA A 355 38.77 43.55 9.21
N ILE A 356 39.49 43.30 8.11
CA ILE A 356 40.10 41.99 7.82
C ILE A 356 41.10 41.62 8.91
N THR A 357 41.95 42.57 9.31
CA THR A 357 43.03 42.32 10.27
C THR A 357 42.47 42.02 11.66
N GLN A 358 41.43 42.75 12.11
CA GLN A 358 40.72 42.48 13.35
C GLN A 358 40.10 41.08 13.37
N ARG A 359 39.44 40.67 12.29
CA ARG A 359 38.86 39.32 12.15
C ARG A 359 39.94 38.23 12.25
N GLN A 360 41.08 38.44 11.59
CA GLN A 360 42.22 37.52 11.67
C GLN A 360 42.86 37.46 13.05
N ARG A 361 42.97 38.60 13.75
CA ARG A 361 43.46 38.65 15.14
C ARG A 361 42.55 37.85 16.07
N GLN A 362 41.22 37.95 15.93
CA GLN A 362 40.25 37.18 16.72
C GLN A 362 40.38 35.66 16.48
N LEU A 363 40.55 35.23 15.23
CA LEU A 363 40.77 33.81 14.89
C LEU A 363 42.10 33.28 15.44
N ARG A 364 43.18 34.08 15.39
CA ARG A 364 44.45 33.70 16.02
C ARG A 364 44.36 33.65 17.54
N ALA A 365 43.65 34.60 18.17
CA ALA A 365 43.48 34.64 19.62
C ALA A 365 42.70 33.42 20.13
N SER A 366 41.64 33.00 19.43
CA SER A 366 40.88 31.78 19.77
C SER A 366 41.70 30.49 19.59
N GLY A 367 42.47 30.38 18.50
CA GLY A 367 43.43 29.29 18.33
C GLY A 367 44.50 29.26 19.43
N SER A 368 45.05 30.43 19.79
CA SER A 368 46.03 30.58 20.87
C SER A 368 45.44 30.20 22.24
N MET A 369 44.18 30.53 22.52
CA MET A 369 43.48 30.12 23.75
C MET A 369 43.33 28.61 23.84
N LEU A 370 43.02 27.93 22.73
CA LEU A 370 42.93 26.46 22.70
C LEU A 370 44.29 25.82 23.00
N THR A 371 45.35 26.27 22.32
CA THR A 371 46.71 25.77 22.58
C THR A 371 47.18 26.10 23.99
N GLN A 372 46.79 27.25 24.53
CA GLN A 372 47.08 27.62 25.92
C GLN A 372 46.32 26.72 26.90
N TRP A 373 45.08 26.33 26.58
CA TRP A 373 44.29 25.40 27.38
C TRP A 373 44.88 24.00 27.37
N GLU A 374 45.33 23.52 26.20
CA GLU A 374 46.08 22.27 26.04
C GLU A 374 47.38 22.31 26.85
N MET A 375 48.16 23.38 26.75
CA MET A 375 49.38 23.57 27.54
C MET A 375 49.09 23.59 29.05
N ASN A 376 48.03 24.28 29.49
CA ASN A 376 47.62 24.33 30.89
C ASN A 376 47.14 22.97 31.40
N LEU A 377 46.42 22.21 30.58
CA LEU A 377 45.99 20.85 30.89
C LEU A 377 47.20 19.92 31.00
N MET A 378 48.12 19.99 30.05
CA MET A 378 49.37 19.23 30.06
C MET A 378 50.23 19.60 31.27
N ALA A 379 50.34 20.87 31.62
CA ALA A 379 51.01 21.33 32.83
C ALA A 379 50.36 20.72 34.08
N LYS A 380 49.04 20.82 34.21
CA LYS A 380 48.29 20.22 35.33
C LYS A 380 48.48 18.70 35.40
N LEU A 381 48.49 18.01 34.25
CA LEU A 381 48.79 16.57 34.14
C LEU A 381 50.21 16.25 34.60
N THR A 382 51.21 17.08 34.25
CA THR A 382 52.60 16.88 34.68
C THR A 382 52.81 17.10 36.17
N TYR A 383 51.96 17.90 36.83
CA TYR A 383 52.00 18.12 38.29
C TYR A 383 51.28 17.04 39.10
N LEU A 384 50.55 16.12 38.45
CA LEU A 384 49.94 15.00 39.15
C LEU A 384 51.02 14.03 39.64
N SER A 385 50.86 13.55 40.86
CA SER A 385 51.67 12.43 41.36
C SER A 385 51.44 11.18 40.50
N ALA A 386 52.39 10.24 40.56
CA ALA A 386 52.27 8.97 39.85
C ALA A 386 50.99 8.20 40.25
N SER A 387 50.53 8.32 41.51
CA SER A 387 49.26 7.73 41.99
C SER A 387 48.03 8.39 41.39
N GLU A 388 48.01 9.72 41.29
CA GLU A 388 46.88 10.47 40.71
C GLU A 388 46.77 10.26 39.21
N THR A 389 47.91 10.23 38.50
CA THR A 389 47.96 9.93 37.07
C THR A 389 47.47 8.50 36.78
N ARG A 390 47.89 7.52 37.59
CA ARG A 390 47.39 6.15 37.52
C ARG A 390 45.89 6.07 37.80
N ALA A 391 45.39 6.77 38.82
CA ALA A 391 43.96 6.79 39.14
C ALA A 391 43.13 7.44 38.02
N LEU A 392 43.63 8.51 37.40
CA LEU A 392 42.99 9.17 36.27
C LEU A 392 42.97 8.25 35.04
N LEU A 393 44.09 7.59 34.73
CA LEU A 393 44.17 6.60 33.67
C LEU A 393 43.19 5.46 33.89
N CYS A 394 43.12 4.89 35.10
CA CYS A 394 42.13 3.85 35.42
C CYS A 394 40.70 4.34 35.19
N LYS A 395 40.34 5.55 35.66
CA LYS A 395 38.98 6.11 35.44
C LYS A 395 38.63 6.27 33.96
N TYR A 396 39.57 6.75 33.14
CA TYR A 396 39.33 6.87 31.70
C TYR A 396 39.35 5.51 31.00
N PHE A 397 40.19 4.57 31.44
CA PHE A 397 40.17 3.20 30.95
C PHE A 397 38.81 2.54 31.24
N ASP A 398 38.32 2.66 32.47
CA ASP A 398 37.00 2.18 32.88
C ASP A 398 35.91 2.83 32.03
N LYS A 399 36.00 4.16 31.79
CA LYS A 399 35.04 4.85 30.93
C LYS A 399 35.08 4.32 29.49
N VAL A 400 36.27 4.08 28.93
CA VAL A 400 36.43 3.50 27.59
C VAL A 400 35.86 2.08 27.57
N VAL A 401 36.13 1.26 28.58
CA VAL A 401 35.59 -0.10 28.70
C VAL A 401 34.06 -0.06 28.78
N SER A 402 33.46 0.79 29.62
CA SER A 402 32.00 0.95 29.72
C SER A 402 31.39 1.38 28.37
N LEU A 403 32.02 2.32 27.67
CA LEU A 403 31.55 2.74 26.34
C LEU A 403 31.65 1.60 25.31
N ARG A 404 32.69 0.77 25.36
CA ARG A 404 32.83 -0.40 24.49
C ARG A 404 31.82 -1.50 24.82
N GLU A 405 31.47 -1.68 26.09
CA GLU A 405 30.40 -2.59 26.51
C GLU A 405 29.03 -2.09 26.06
N GLU A 406 28.78 -0.78 26.14
CA GLU A 406 27.58 -0.14 25.60
C GLU A 406 27.48 -0.28 24.09
N GLU A 407 28.58 -0.04 23.36
CA GLU A 407 28.67 -0.27 21.92
C GLU A 407 28.31 -1.71 21.55
N ARG A 408 28.92 -2.71 22.21
CA ARG A 408 28.59 -4.13 21.97
C ARG A 408 27.15 -4.46 22.30
N ARG A 409 26.60 -3.92 23.39
CA ARG A 409 25.21 -4.15 23.78
C ARG A 409 24.25 -3.62 22.71
N LEU A 410 24.52 -2.43 22.18
CA LEU A 410 23.74 -1.86 21.09
C LEU A 410 23.90 -2.67 19.80
N GLN A 411 25.11 -3.14 19.47
CA GLN A 411 25.33 -4.02 18.33
C GLN A 411 24.52 -5.32 18.42
N MET A 412 24.46 -5.96 19.60
CA MET A 412 23.62 -7.15 19.79
C MET A 412 22.13 -6.84 19.66
N ALA A 413 21.66 -5.71 20.21
CA ALA A 413 20.26 -5.30 20.08
C ALA A 413 19.88 -5.00 18.63
N LEU A 414 20.81 -4.43 17.84
CA LEU A 414 20.61 -4.23 16.40
C LEU A 414 20.51 -5.57 15.67
N ALA A 415 21.42 -6.52 15.93
CA ALA A 415 21.38 -7.84 15.31
C ALA A 415 20.08 -8.61 15.64
N GLU A 416 19.56 -8.48 16.87
CA GLU A 416 18.27 -9.08 17.26
C GLU A 416 17.09 -8.45 16.52
N LEU A 417 17.12 -7.12 16.31
CA LEU A 417 16.11 -6.42 15.51
C LEU A 417 16.19 -6.82 14.03
N GLU A 418 17.39 -6.96 13.47
CA GLU A 418 17.60 -7.46 12.11
C GLU A 418 17.00 -8.85 11.93
N LEU A 419 17.28 -9.77 12.86
CA LEU A 419 16.71 -11.12 12.84
C LEU A 419 15.18 -11.10 12.95
N ARG A 420 14.60 -10.24 13.81
CA ARG A 420 13.12 -10.08 13.88
C ARG A 420 12.52 -9.55 12.58
N VAL A 421 13.22 -8.66 11.89
CA VAL A 421 12.78 -8.16 10.57
C VAL A 421 12.80 -9.28 9.55
N GLU A 422 13.86 -10.11 9.53
CA GLU A 422 13.94 -11.29 8.67
C GLU A 422 12.83 -12.30 8.95
N GLU A 423 12.55 -12.61 10.21
CA GLU A 423 11.44 -13.49 10.61
C GLU A 423 10.08 -12.96 10.15
N GLN A 424 9.84 -11.66 10.31
CA GLN A 424 8.61 -11.01 9.83
C GLN A 424 8.51 -11.06 8.31
N GLN A 425 9.61 -10.83 7.60
CA GLN A 425 9.66 -10.89 6.15
C GLN A 425 9.34 -12.30 5.64
N ASN A 426 9.92 -13.33 6.25
CA ASN A 426 9.63 -14.74 5.93
C ASN A 426 8.15 -15.09 6.17
N LEU A 427 7.54 -14.55 7.24
CA LEU A 427 6.12 -14.76 7.51
C LEU A 427 5.25 -14.07 6.45
N VAL A 428 5.61 -12.86 6.03
CA VAL A 428 4.90 -12.14 4.95
C VAL A 428 4.97 -12.96 3.66
N GLU A 429 6.15 -13.42 3.25
CA GLU A 429 6.32 -14.25 2.06
C GLU A 429 5.51 -15.55 2.12
N TRP A 430 5.47 -16.20 3.29
CA TRP A 430 4.64 -17.39 3.48
C TRP A 430 3.14 -17.09 3.34
N LEU A 431 2.68 -15.99 3.93
CA LEU A 431 1.28 -15.55 3.86
C LEU A 431 0.90 -15.15 2.43
N GLU A 432 1.78 -14.46 1.71
CA GLU A 432 1.61 -14.13 0.30
C GLU A 432 1.47 -15.40 -0.56
N ALA A 433 2.37 -16.37 -0.38
CA ALA A 433 2.28 -17.65 -1.09
C ALA A 433 1.02 -18.44 -0.73
N ALA A 434 0.57 -18.41 0.53
CA ALA A 434 -0.68 -19.04 0.94
C ALA A 434 -1.91 -18.36 0.31
N LEU A 435 -1.91 -17.03 0.23
CA LEU A 435 -2.96 -16.25 -0.40
C LEU A 435 -3.05 -16.54 -1.90
N GLU A 436 -1.91 -16.58 -2.60
CA GLU A 436 -1.85 -16.92 -4.03
C GLU A 436 -2.41 -18.33 -4.30
N ARG A 437 -2.03 -19.31 -3.47
CA ARG A 437 -2.57 -20.69 -3.58
C ARG A 437 -4.08 -20.72 -3.42
N GLN A 438 -4.62 -20.02 -2.40
CA GLN A 438 -6.06 -19.94 -2.18
C GLN A 438 -6.78 -19.25 -3.34
N GLN A 439 -6.18 -18.21 -3.93
CA GLN A 439 -6.74 -17.53 -5.09
C GLN A 439 -6.81 -18.46 -6.32
N LEU A 440 -5.74 -19.19 -6.60
CA LEU A 440 -5.71 -20.17 -7.69
C LEU A 440 -6.71 -21.32 -7.49
N GLU A 441 -6.89 -21.79 -6.24
CA GLU A 441 -7.91 -22.79 -5.92
C GLU A 441 -9.34 -22.26 -6.16
N ALA A 442 -9.61 -21.01 -5.77
CA ALA A 442 -10.90 -20.37 -6.01
C ALA A 442 -11.18 -20.23 -7.52
N ASP A 443 -10.20 -19.77 -8.30
CA ASP A 443 -10.31 -19.66 -9.76
C ASP A 443 -10.56 -21.02 -10.43
N ARG A 444 -9.89 -22.07 -9.93
CA ARG A 444 -10.12 -23.45 -10.41
C ARG A 444 -11.54 -23.91 -10.14
N ARG A 445 -12.07 -23.67 -8.93
CA ARG A 445 -13.46 -24.03 -8.55
C ARG A 445 -14.47 -23.24 -9.38
N LEU A 446 -14.24 -21.94 -9.59
CA LEU A 446 -15.10 -21.10 -10.42
C LEU A 446 -15.14 -21.62 -11.87
N THR A 447 -13.97 -21.94 -12.44
CA THR A 447 -13.87 -22.50 -13.80
C THR A 447 -14.60 -23.84 -13.91
N GLN A 448 -14.53 -24.69 -12.88
CA GLN A 448 -15.25 -25.96 -12.83
C GLN A 448 -16.77 -25.73 -12.83
N GLN A 449 -17.26 -24.81 -11.99
CA GLN A 449 -18.68 -24.48 -11.92
C GLN A 449 -19.21 -23.88 -13.24
N GLN A 450 -18.43 -23.03 -13.91
CA GLN A 450 -18.79 -22.50 -15.23
C GLN A 450 -18.94 -23.62 -16.26
N LYS A 451 -17.98 -24.55 -16.31
CA LYS A 451 -18.04 -25.71 -17.22
C LYS A 451 -19.24 -26.61 -16.92
N GLU A 452 -19.57 -26.83 -15.66
CA GLU A 452 -20.76 -27.60 -15.26
C GLU A 452 -22.04 -26.87 -15.67
N HIS A 453 -22.11 -25.56 -15.47
CA HIS A 453 -23.25 -24.74 -15.88
C HIS A 453 -23.44 -24.76 -17.41
N GLU A 454 -22.37 -24.62 -18.19
CA GLU A 454 -22.40 -24.74 -19.65
C GLU A 454 -22.93 -26.10 -20.10
N ARG A 455 -22.46 -27.20 -19.48
CA ARG A 455 -22.99 -28.54 -19.76
C ARG A 455 -24.49 -28.64 -19.44
N ASN A 456 -24.93 -28.09 -18.31
CA ASN A 456 -26.35 -28.09 -17.94
C ASN A 456 -27.21 -27.31 -18.93
N ILE A 457 -26.74 -26.15 -19.40
CA ILE A 457 -27.43 -25.38 -20.44
C ILE A 457 -27.50 -26.18 -21.75
N GLN A 458 -26.40 -26.83 -22.16
CA GLN A 458 -26.38 -27.66 -23.36
C GLN A 458 -27.42 -28.80 -23.27
N LEU A 459 -27.50 -29.47 -22.12
CA LEU A 459 -28.50 -30.51 -21.87
C LEU A 459 -29.93 -29.96 -21.94
N LEU A 460 -30.22 -28.81 -21.32
CA LEU A 460 -31.54 -28.17 -21.39
C LEU A 460 -31.91 -27.76 -22.82
N LEU A 461 -30.97 -27.20 -23.58
CA LEU A 461 -31.19 -26.84 -24.97
C LEU A 461 -31.46 -28.08 -25.84
N GLN A 462 -30.75 -29.18 -25.58
CA GLN A 462 -30.99 -30.45 -26.24
C GLN A 462 -32.39 -30.99 -25.92
N GLN A 463 -32.78 -31.02 -24.65
CA GLN A 463 -34.13 -31.43 -24.24
C GLN A 463 -35.23 -30.55 -24.87
N CYS A 464 -35.03 -29.24 -24.95
CA CYS A 464 -35.97 -28.34 -25.62
C CYS A 464 -36.09 -28.66 -27.12
N ARG A 465 -34.99 -28.99 -27.80
CA ARG A 465 -35.01 -29.40 -29.22
C ARG A 465 -35.76 -30.72 -29.39
N GLU A 466 -35.43 -31.72 -28.58
CA GLU A 466 -36.07 -33.04 -28.60
C GLU A 466 -37.58 -32.91 -28.33
N GLN A 467 -38.01 -32.11 -27.35
CA GLN A 467 -39.42 -31.86 -27.07
C GLN A 467 -40.15 -31.16 -28.23
N MET A 468 -39.50 -30.21 -28.91
CA MET A 468 -40.07 -29.57 -30.10
C MET A 468 -40.18 -30.56 -31.27
N ASP A 469 -39.16 -31.38 -31.50
CA ASP A 469 -39.13 -32.38 -32.57
C ASP A 469 -40.18 -33.48 -32.33
N GLU A 470 -40.31 -33.97 -31.10
CA GLU A 470 -41.36 -34.93 -30.70
C GLU A 470 -42.75 -34.31 -30.80
N GLY A 471 -42.93 -33.04 -30.40
CA GLY A 471 -44.19 -32.32 -30.53
C GLY A 471 -44.60 -32.09 -31.99
N LEU A 472 -43.65 -31.75 -32.85
CA LEU A 472 -43.85 -31.61 -34.29
C LEU A 472 -44.18 -32.97 -34.93
N ALA A 473 -43.42 -34.02 -34.60
CA ALA A 473 -43.68 -35.38 -35.07
C ALA A 473 -45.06 -35.90 -34.60
N GLY A 474 -45.46 -35.60 -33.36
CA GLY A 474 -46.76 -35.95 -32.82
C GLY A 474 -47.91 -35.27 -33.57
N ARG A 475 -47.82 -33.95 -33.79
CA ARG A 475 -48.80 -33.19 -34.59
C ARG A 475 -48.84 -33.67 -36.04
N GLN A 476 -47.69 -33.96 -36.63
CA GLN A 476 -47.60 -34.49 -37.99
C GLN A 476 -48.37 -35.82 -38.12
N ARG A 477 -48.17 -36.77 -37.19
CA ARG A 477 -48.92 -38.04 -37.16
C ARG A 477 -50.42 -37.81 -37.00
N GLN A 478 -50.84 -36.82 -36.20
CA GLN A 478 -52.26 -36.47 -36.04
C GLN A 478 -52.87 -35.96 -37.35
N TYR A 479 -52.18 -35.07 -38.07
CA TYR A 479 -52.64 -34.59 -39.37
C TYR A 479 -52.69 -35.71 -40.41
N GLU A 480 -51.69 -36.60 -40.44
CA GLU A 480 -51.69 -37.79 -41.30
C GLU A 480 -52.90 -38.70 -41.01
N GLY A 481 -53.23 -38.92 -39.74
CA GLY A 481 -54.41 -39.68 -39.32
C GLY A 481 -55.74 -39.05 -39.76
N LEU A 482 -55.89 -37.74 -39.58
CA LEU A 482 -57.08 -36.98 -40.02
C LEU A 482 -57.23 -37.01 -41.54
N ILE A 483 -56.14 -36.84 -42.29
CA ILE A 483 -56.13 -36.95 -43.75
C ILE A 483 -56.62 -38.35 -44.16
N HIS A 484 -56.17 -39.39 -43.47
CA HIS A 484 -56.57 -40.76 -43.75
C HIS A 484 -58.04 -41.03 -43.44
N SER A 485 -58.59 -40.53 -42.32
CA SER A 485 -60.02 -40.69 -41.99
C SER A 485 -60.92 -39.93 -42.96
N LEU A 486 -60.60 -38.68 -43.28
CA LEU A 486 -61.31 -37.90 -44.28
C LEU A 486 -61.24 -38.55 -45.66
N SER A 487 -60.11 -39.14 -46.02
CA SER A 487 -59.98 -39.92 -47.26
C SER A 487 -60.90 -41.14 -47.27
N LYS A 488 -61.07 -41.83 -46.13
CA LYS A 488 -62.02 -42.95 -46.00
C LYS A 488 -63.47 -42.51 -46.12
N GLU A 489 -63.86 -41.45 -45.41
CA GLU A 489 -65.21 -40.88 -45.48
C GLU A 489 -65.52 -40.37 -46.88
N LEU A 490 -64.58 -39.68 -47.53
CA LEU A 490 -64.72 -39.26 -48.92
C LEU A 490 -64.92 -40.46 -49.85
N ASN A 491 -64.18 -41.55 -49.65
CA ASN A 491 -64.36 -42.78 -50.42
C ASN A 491 -65.73 -43.43 -50.14
N PHE A 492 -66.16 -43.48 -48.89
CA PHE A 492 -67.50 -43.98 -48.53
C PHE A 492 -68.60 -43.15 -49.19
N CYS A 493 -68.53 -41.81 -49.10
CA CYS A 493 -69.45 -40.91 -49.78
C CYS A 493 -69.41 -41.07 -51.30
N LYS A 494 -68.23 -41.31 -51.90
CA LYS A 494 -68.12 -41.63 -53.34
C LYS A 494 -68.83 -42.94 -53.68
N ILE A 495 -68.66 -43.99 -52.89
CA ILE A 495 -69.31 -45.29 -53.09
C ILE A 495 -70.82 -45.16 -52.89
N ALA A 496 -71.28 -44.54 -51.80
CA ALA A 496 -72.69 -44.30 -51.54
C ALA A 496 -73.34 -43.44 -52.66
N ASN A 497 -72.61 -42.43 -53.17
CA ASN A 497 -73.06 -41.69 -54.34
C ASN A 497 -73.15 -42.56 -55.59
N GLN A 498 -72.18 -43.45 -55.85
CA GLN A 498 -72.24 -44.40 -56.95
C GLN A 498 -73.45 -45.33 -56.83
N GLU A 499 -73.72 -45.87 -55.63
CA GLU A 499 -74.88 -46.72 -55.35
C GLU A 499 -76.21 -45.97 -55.53
N LEU A 500 -76.31 -44.73 -55.06
CA LEU A 500 -77.49 -43.89 -55.30
C LEU A 500 -77.65 -43.55 -56.78
N ASN A 501 -76.55 -43.35 -57.52
CA ASN A 501 -76.58 -43.11 -58.96
C ASN A 501 -77.01 -44.37 -59.73
N ILE A 502 -76.59 -45.56 -59.28
CA ILE A 502 -77.08 -46.85 -59.79
C ILE A 502 -78.57 -47.01 -59.47
N LYS A 503 -79.01 -46.79 -58.22
CA LYS A 503 -80.42 -46.85 -57.83
C LYS A 503 -81.28 -45.83 -58.57
N LEU A 504 -80.79 -44.62 -58.81
CA LEU A 504 -81.45 -43.63 -59.66
C LEU A 504 -81.56 -44.14 -61.09
N ARG A 505 -80.50 -44.77 -61.63
CA ARG A 505 -80.53 -45.42 -62.95
C ARG A 505 -81.50 -46.62 -63.00
N GLU A 506 -81.64 -47.38 -61.92
CA GLU A 506 -82.56 -48.53 -61.79
C GLU A 506 -84.01 -48.07 -61.59
N MET A 507 -84.26 -47.01 -60.82
CA MET A 507 -85.58 -46.36 -60.66
C MET A 507 -86.01 -45.64 -61.93
N CYS A 508 -85.07 -45.05 -62.67
CA CYS A 508 -85.29 -44.58 -64.04
C CYS A 508 -85.25 -45.72 -65.07
N GLY A 509 -84.90 -46.95 -64.67
CA GLY A 509 -84.76 -48.14 -65.52
C GLY A 509 -85.99 -49.04 -65.58
N LEU A 510 -87.01 -48.80 -64.73
CA LEU A 510 -88.31 -49.48 -64.77
C LEU A 510 -89.43 -48.66 -65.44
N VAL A 511 -89.09 -47.50 -66.02
CA VAL A 511 -89.95 -46.71 -66.89
C VAL A 511 -89.09 -46.18 -68.03
N ASN A 512 -88.87 -47.03 -69.05
CA ASN A 512 -89.30 -46.77 -70.43
C ASN A 512 -88.45 -47.54 -71.47
N HIS A 513 -89.05 -48.55 -72.09
CA HIS A 513 -88.72 -48.88 -73.47
C HIS A 513 -89.62 -48.07 -74.41
N ALA A 514 -89.02 -47.08 -75.08
CA ALA A 514 -89.04 -46.91 -76.55
C ALA A 514 -88.96 -45.42 -76.97
N GLY A 515 -87.80 -45.04 -77.52
CA GLY A 515 -87.56 -44.06 -78.61
C GLY A 515 -87.97 -42.60 -78.39
N GLU A 516 -87.25 -41.56 -78.81
CA GLU A 516 -86.09 -41.43 -79.68
C GLU A 516 -85.57 -39.98 -79.58
N GLN A 517 -84.26 -39.82 -79.75
CA GLN A 517 -83.53 -38.67 -80.32
C GLN A 517 -83.73 -37.24 -79.77
N SER A 518 -82.63 -36.65 -79.26
CA SER A 518 -82.06 -35.41 -79.82
C SER A 518 -80.84 -34.91 -79.03
N LYS A 519 -79.67 -34.94 -79.72
CA LYS A 519 -78.57 -33.95 -79.79
C LYS A 519 -78.11 -33.22 -78.50
N GLY A 520 -76.79 -33.32 -78.23
CA GLY A 520 -76.05 -32.59 -77.20
C GLY A 520 -76.01 -31.05 -77.40
N PRO A 521 -75.26 -30.29 -76.56
CA PRO A 521 -73.81 -30.41 -76.57
C PRO A 521 -73.08 -30.16 -75.23
N ASN A 522 -71.77 -30.38 -75.32
CA ASN A 522 -70.65 -30.00 -74.49
C ASN A 522 -70.63 -28.51 -74.05
N CYS A 523 -70.13 -28.19 -72.85
CA CYS A 523 -69.13 -27.13 -72.64
C CYS A 523 -68.59 -27.05 -71.19
N ASP A 524 -67.27 -26.89 -71.13
CA ASP A 524 -66.47 -26.33 -70.04
C ASP A 524 -67.09 -25.08 -69.40
N SER A 525 -66.77 -24.80 -68.13
CA SER A 525 -66.30 -23.47 -67.71
C SER A 525 -65.72 -23.44 -66.30
N ARG A 526 -64.44 -23.04 -66.26
CA ARG A 526 -63.76 -22.35 -65.15
C ARG A 526 -64.55 -21.10 -64.74
N LEU A 527 -64.56 -20.76 -63.46
CA LEU A 527 -64.46 -19.38 -62.89
C LEU A 527 -64.16 -19.57 -61.38
N SER A 528 -62.95 -19.35 -60.87
CA SER A 528 -62.35 -18.08 -60.44
C SER A 528 -63.31 -16.93 -60.12
N SER A 529 -63.45 -16.62 -58.83
CA SER A 529 -63.51 -15.27 -58.23
C SER A 529 -63.47 -15.47 -56.70
N GLY A 530 -62.59 -14.90 -55.87
CA GLY A 530 -61.82 -13.68 -55.99
C GLY A 530 -62.60 -12.51 -55.39
N VAL A 531 -62.51 -12.29 -54.06
CA VAL A 531 -62.72 -11.04 -53.27
C VAL A 531 -62.12 -11.33 -51.87
N GLN A 532 -60.99 -10.83 -51.39
CA GLN A 532 -60.46 -9.47 -51.19
C GLN A 532 -61.09 -8.70 -50.01
N GLY A 533 -60.27 -8.29 -49.02
CA GLY A 533 -60.63 -7.31 -47.98
C GLY A 533 -60.03 -7.65 -46.60
N ARG A 534 -58.82 -7.17 -46.28
CA ARG A 534 -58.48 -5.95 -45.49
C ARG A 534 -58.60 -6.18 -43.96
N LEU A 535 -57.48 -6.05 -43.23
CA LEU A 535 -57.07 -4.90 -42.36
C LEU A 535 -58.06 -4.69 -41.19
N CYS A 536 -57.71 -4.44 -39.92
CA CYS A 536 -56.55 -3.84 -39.25
C CYS A 536 -56.67 -4.20 -37.74
N GLU A 537 -55.56 -4.46 -37.04
CA GLU A 537 -54.94 -3.61 -35.99
C GLU A 537 -55.59 -3.59 -34.59
N ASP A 538 -54.72 -3.87 -33.62
CA ASP A 538 -54.49 -3.22 -32.32
C ASP A 538 -55.60 -2.41 -31.65
N ALA A 539 -55.80 -2.67 -30.35
CA ALA A 539 -55.75 -1.59 -29.35
C ALA A 539 -55.67 -2.13 -27.92
N LYS A 540 -54.71 -1.57 -27.18
CA LYS A 540 -54.64 -1.48 -25.72
C LYS A 540 -55.86 -0.75 -25.14
N SER A 541 -56.15 -1.01 -23.87
CA SER A 541 -56.75 0.01 -22.99
C SER A 541 -56.26 -0.12 -21.55
N THR A 542 -55.58 0.93 -21.10
CA THR A 542 -55.38 1.41 -19.73
C THR A 542 -56.64 2.13 -19.20
N LEU A 543 -56.80 2.18 -17.87
CA LEU A 543 -57.34 3.23 -16.98
C LEU A 543 -57.94 2.50 -15.75
N ASP A 544 -57.61 2.74 -14.47
CA ASP A 544 -57.37 3.92 -13.62
C ASP A 544 -58.46 4.00 -12.52
N THR A 545 -58.07 4.58 -11.38
CA THR A 545 -58.88 5.37 -10.42
C THR A 545 -59.25 4.76 -9.05
N GLU A 546 -58.44 5.15 -8.05
CA GLU A 546 -58.75 5.86 -6.78
C GLU A 546 -59.76 5.36 -5.70
N LYS A 547 -59.29 5.58 -4.44
CA LYS A 547 -59.99 6.11 -3.22
C LYS A 547 -60.93 5.17 -2.44
N VAL A 548 -61.08 5.19 -1.10
CA VAL A 548 -60.39 5.77 0.08
C VAL A 548 -61.15 5.24 1.35
N GLN A 549 -60.50 5.24 2.53
CA GLN A 549 -61.03 5.37 3.93
C GLN A 549 -61.46 4.17 4.84
N LYS A 550 -60.71 4.09 5.96
CA LYS A 550 -61.07 4.11 7.43
C LYS A 550 -61.59 2.88 8.20
N SER A 551 -60.81 2.50 9.24
CA SER A 551 -61.14 2.54 10.70
C SER A 551 -59.93 2.00 11.53
N ARG A 552 -59.26 2.74 12.43
CA ARG A 552 -59.57 3.06 13.86
C ARG A 552 -59.78 1.79 14.72
N GLY A 553 -59.11 1.51 15.86
CA GLY A 553 -58.04 2.16 16.63
C GLY A 553 -57.68 1.36 17.92
N GLU A 554 -56.59 1.81 18.56
CA GLU A 554 -56.18 1.76 19.99
C GLU A 554 -56.08 0.46 20.83
N MET A 555 -54.87 0.21 21.37
CA MET A 555 -54.65 0.15 22.83
C MET A 555 -53.18 0.48 23.20
N ARG A 556 -53.03 1.39 24.18
CA ARG A 556 -51.82 2.03 24.75
C ARG A 556 -51.22 1.18 25.89
N GLU A 557 -49.89 1.01 25.97
CA GLU A 557 -48.89 1.68 26.85
C GLU A 557 -48.71 1.18 28.31
N LEU A 558 -47.42 1.22 28.72
CA LEU A 558 -46.79 1.14 30.07
C LEU A 558 -46.61 -0.28 30.66
N VAL A 559 -45.47 -0.69 31.27
CA VAL A 559 -44.67 -0.04 32.32
C VAL A 559 -43.23 -0.62 32.37
N HIS A 560 -42.24 0.23 32.71
CA HIS A 560 -40.88 -0.11 33.15
C HIS A 560 -40.83 -0.93 34.46
N ALA A 561 -39.97 -1.96 34.54
CA ALA A 561 -39.53 -2.57 35.82
C ALA A 561 -38.07 -3.11 35.71
N PRO A 562 -37.32 -3.22 36.82
CA PRO A 562 -35.85 -3.08 36.84
C PRO A 562 -35.08 -4.37 36.59
N LEU A 563 -33.80 -4.23 36.20
CA LEU A 563 -32.87 -5.34 35.95
C LEU A 563 -32.49 -6.11 37.25
N PRO A 564 -32.20 -7.42 37.16
CA PRO A 564 -31.85 -8.26 38.32
C PRO A 564 -30.49 -7.89 38.96
N PRO A 565 -30.33 -8.10 40.28
CA PRO A 565 -29.14 -7.71 41.06
C PRO A 565 -27.88 -8.56 40.82
N THR A 566 -27.88 -9.48 39.85
CA THR A 566 -26.72 -10.34 39.54
C THR A 566 -25.64 -9.62 38.72
N TRP A 567 -25.89 -8.38 38.30
CA TRP A 567 -24.95 -7.53 37.56
C TRP A 567 -24.04 -6.70 38.47
N ARG A 568 -23.57 -7.27 39.59
CA ARG A 568 -22.39 -6.76 40.29
C ARG A 568 -21.14 -7.47 39.76
N ARG A 569 -20.18 -6.68 39.28
CA ARG A 569 -18.86 -7.12 38.82
C ARG A 569 -18.12 -7.89 39.93
N SER A 570 -17.57 -9.08 39.61
CA SER A 570 -16.32 -9.56 40.18
C SER A 570 -15.36 -10.00 39.07
N SER A 571 -14.11 -9.67 39.30
CA SER A 571 -12.94 -9.82 38.45
C SER A 571 -12.29 -11.20 38.58
N LEU A 572 -12.05 -11.87 37.44
CA LEU A 572 -11.02 -12.90 37.17
C LEU A 572 -11.05 -14.20 38.04
N PRO A 573 -10.27 -15.25 37.70
CA PRO A 573 -10.63 -16.28 36.71
C PRO A 573 -10.55 -17.71 37.30
N THR A 574 -11.04 -18.72 36.59
CA THR A 574 -10.71 -20.13 36.91
C THR A 574 -10.29 -20.86 35.64
N GLU A 575 -9.14 -21.49 35.77
CA GLU A 575 -8.34 -22.15 34.74
C GLU A 575 -8.91 -23.51 34.32
N ASP A 576 -8.61 -23.87 33.07
CA ASP A 576 -8.08 -25.19 32.69
C ASP A 576 -6.76 -24.85 31.93
N GLN A 577 -5.56 -24.83 32.55
CA GLN A 577 -4.79 -25.95 33.12
C GLN A 577 -4.78 -27.17 32.20
N TYR A 578 -3.99 -27.14 31.12
CA TYR A 578 -3.25 -28.30 30.59
C TYR A 578 -2.38 -27.92 29.37
N SER A 579 -2.73 -26.85 28.64
CA SER A 579 -1.98 -26.43 27.43
C SER A 579 -0.87 -25.41 27.69
N MET A 580 -0.86 -24.76 28.86
CA MET A 580 0.13 -23.73 29.22
C MET A 580 1.36 -24.26 29.96
N GLU A 581 1.38 -25.54 30.34
CA GLU A 581 2.51 -26.15 31.06
C GLU A 581 3.66 -26.50 30.11
N GLU A 582 3.37 -26.97 28.88
CA GLU A 582 4.40 -27.31 27.88
C GLU A 582 5.13 -26.08 27.32
N LEU A 583 4.44 -24.95 27.18
CA LEU A 583 5.05 -23.69 26.72
C LEU A 583 5.86 -22.99 27.82
N ARG A 584 5.47 -23.14 29.10
CA ARG A 584 6.26 -22.64 30.24
C ARG A 584 7.49 -23.52 30.51
N GLN A 585 7.40 -24.83 30.32
CA GLN A 585 8.55 -25.74 30.47
C GLN A 585 9.59 -25.54 29.35
N ARG A 586 9.17 -25.22 28.12
CA ARG A 586 10.10 -24.88 27.03
C ARG A 586 10.83 -23.55 27.25
N ALA A 587 10.13 -22.54 27.78
CA ALA A 587 10.73 -21.25 28.14
C ALA A 587 11.60 -21.31 29.42
N ALA A 588 11.37 -22.28 30.31
CA ALA A 588 12.16 -22.48 31.52
C ALA A 588 13.44 -23.33 31.31
N CYS A 589 13.58 -24.03 30.18
CA CYS A 589 14.78 -24.81 29.86
C CYS A 589 15.93 -23.97 29.28
N GLU A 590 15.68 -22.74 28.80
CA GLU A 590 16.74 -21.88 28.24
C GLU A 590 17.38 -20.92 29.26
N LEU A 591 16.95 -20.92 30.52
CA LEU A 591 17.43 -19.98 31.55
C LEU A 591 18.03 -20.63 32.81
N SER A 592 18.43 -21.91 32.76
CA SER A 592 19.09 -22.56 33.90
C SER A 592 20.26 -23.50 33.56
N ASN A 593 21.06 -23.20 32.53
CA ASN A 593 22.35 -23.86 32.36
C ASN A 593 23.50 -22.85 32.46
N ASN A 594 23.84 -22.47 33.69
CA ASN A 594 25.18 -21.99 34.06
C ASN A 594 25.36 -22.02 35.57
N ARG A 595 25.71 -23.19 36.14
CA ARG A 595 26.84 -23.31 37.09
C ARG A 595 27.14 -24.74 37.51
N ILE A 596 28.42 -24.91 37.90
CA ILE A 596 29.16 -26.08 38.41
C ILE A 596 29.94 -26.75 37.25
N ILE A 597 31.27 -26.69 37.14
CA ILE A 597 32.36 -26.87 38.13
C ILE A 597 33.60 -26.02 37.76
N GLN A 598 34.22 -25.34 38.74
CA GLN A 598 35.69 -25.24 38.84
C GLN A 598 36.12 -25.37 40.31
N PRO A 599 37.31 -25.94 40.59
CA PRO A 599 37.65 -26.48 41.89
C PRO A 599 38.25 -25.44 42.86
N SER A 600 37.93 -25.66 44.15
CA SER A 600 38.71 -25.46 45.37
C SER A 600 40.02 -24.67 45.29
N MET A 601 40.16 -23.63 46.13
CA MET A 601 41.00 -23.72 47.35
C MET A 601 40.80 -22.52 48.30
N ASN A 602 40.69 -22.85 49.60
CA ASN A 602 40.99 -22.09 50.83
C ASN A 602 39.98 -21.00 51.26
N SER A 603 39.06 -21.32 52.18
CA SER A 603 39.21 -21.28 53.66
C SER A 603 39.27 -19.86 54.23
N THR A 604 38.25 -19.47 55.02
CA THR A 604 38.31 -19.38 56.50
C THR A 604 37.16 -18.50 57.05
N HIS A 605 36.48 -19.02 58.09
CA HIS A 605 35.73 -18.33 59.17
C HIS A 605 34.25 -17.89 59.04
N TRP A 606 33.35 -18.77 59.54
CA TRP A 606 32.38 -18.61 60.65
C TRP A 606 31.77 -17.23 61.01
N SER A 607 30.42 -17.11 60.96
CA SER A 607 29.49 -17.29 62.12
C SER A 607 28.24 -16.37 62.10
N GLY A 608 27.07 -16.95 62.42
CA GLY A 608 25.88 -16.36 63.10
C GLY A 608 25.14 -15.19 62.43
N THR A 609 23.81 -15.01 62.48
CA THR A 609 22.76 -15.48 63.39
C THR A 609 21.40 -15.09 62.78
N ARG A 610 20.34 -15.88 63.00
CA ARG A 610 18.94 -15.51 62.71
C ARG A 610 18.47 -14.40 63.65
N ALA A 611 17.66 -13.45 63.15
CA ALA A 611 16.70 -12.74 63.99
C ALA A 611 15.44 -12.31 63.20
N ARG A 612 14.31 -12.69 63.78
CA ARG A 612 12.92 -12.46 63.42
C ARG A 612 12.43 -11.18 64.13
N ARG A 613 11.71 -10.27 63.45
CA ARG A 613 10.63 -9.46 64.05
C ARG A 613 9.87 -8.60 63.03
N GLU A 614 8.55 -8.72 63.08
CA GLU A 614 7.54 -7.83 62.50
C GLU A 614 7.41 -6.54 63.34
N LEU A 615 6.98 -5.42 62.75
CA LEU A 615 5.87 -4.59 63.25
C LEU A 615 5.44 -3.45 62.28
N ARG A 616 4.17 -3.52 61.83
CA ARG A 616 3.10 -2.49 61.84
C ARG A 616 3.29 -1.04 61.31
N ARG A 617 2.50 -0.77 60.25
CA ARG A 617 1.37 0.22 60.10
C ARG A 617 1.59 1.74 59.82
N LEU A 618 0.77 2.21 58.84
CA LEU A 618 0.14 3.54 58.59
C LEU A 618 1.06 4.66 58.04
N SER A 619 0.65 5.68 57.25
CA SER A 619 -0.45 6.01 56.31
C SER A 619 -0.23 7.48 55.86
N LEU A 620 -0.46 7.80 54.57
CA LEU A 620 -0.92 9.09 53.98
C LEU A 620 -0.25 10.47 54.30
N ASN A 621 0.25 11.10 53.21
CA ASN A 621 0.14 12.50 52.75
C ASN A 621 0.40 13.71 53.67
N THR A 622 1.37 14.59 53.30
CA THR A 622 1.19 16.04 52.99
C THR A 622 2.48 16.77 52.52
N GLY A 623 2.53 17.16 51.23
CA GLY A 623 3.14 18.36 50.56
C GLY A 623 4.60 18.85 50.80
N PRO A 624 5.05 19.98 50.18
CA PRO A 624 4.88 20.45 48.79
C PRO A 624 6.22 20.95 48.16
N LEU A 625 6.40 20.98 46.83
CA LEU A 625 7.42 21.85 46.19
C LEU A 625 6.93 22.42 44.85
N HIS A 626 6.85 23.74 44.80
CA HIS A 626 6.69 24.59 43.61
C HIS A 626 8.06 24.97 43.03
N SER A 627 8.12 25.06 41.69
CA SER A 627 8.71 26.12 40.84
C SER A 627 10.15 26.62 41.13
N SER A 628 11.08 26.80 40.19
CA SER A 628 10.95 27.43 38.87
C SER A 628 12.29 27.42 38.11
N SER A 629 12.18 27.57 36.79
CA SER A 629 13.19 27.77 35.76
C SER A 629 14.08 29.00 35.99
N ALA A 630 15.38 28.89 35.67
CA ALA A 630 16.29 30.03 35.53
C ALA A 630 16.75 30.18 34.07
N ILE A 631 16.31 31.30 33.47
CA ILE A 631 16.79 31.86 32.22
C ILE A 631 18.16 32.50 32.48
N ILE A 632 19.17 32.18 31.66
CA ILE A 632 20.51 32.79 31.75
C ILE A 632 20.52 34.04 30.87
N ASP A 633 20.74 35.19 31.51
CA ASP A 633 20.91 36.51 30.89
C ASP A 633 22.39 36.75 30.52
N VAL A 634 22.66 37.03 29.25
CA VAL A 634 23.99 37.16 28.65
C VAL A 634 24.37 38.64 28.55
N ARG A 635 24.47 39.34 29.69
CA ARG A 635 25.09 40.68 29.75
C ARG A 635 25.72 40.93 31.12
N ARG A 636 26.90 40.36 31.38
CA ARG A 636 27.91 40.99 32.25
C ARG A 636 29.27 40.30 32.14
N ASN A 637 30.20 41.02 31.53
CA ASN A 637 31.63 40.84 31.73
C ASN A 637 32.01 41.51 33.07
N PRO A 638 32.88 40.88 33.87
CA PRO A 638 33.91 41.67 34.53
C PRO A 638 35.29 41.02 34.40
N VAL A 639 36.19 41.82 33.83
CA VAL A 639 37.67 41.94 33.99
C VAL A 639 38.45 40.68 34.34
#